data_AF-A0A845GFZ8-F1
#
_entry.id   AF-A0A845GFZ8-F1
#
_cell.length_a   1.000
_cell.length_b   1.000
_cell.length_c   1.000
_cell.angle_alpha   90.00
_cell.angle_beta   90.00
_cell.angle_gamma   90.00
#
_symmetry.space_group_name_H-M   'P 1'
#
loop_
_entity.id
_entity.type
_entity.pdbx_description
1 polymer ?
#
loop_
_entity_poly.entity_id
_entity_poly.type
_entity_poly.pdbx_seq_one_letter_code
_entity_poly.pdbx_strand_id
1 'polypeptide(L)'
;MRIPVSKADLAEGHFTQIARSLQKLWPEELSLMQAQNTLAGLFGYRNLHDVQANARDANPTSPPLMFREAMAKATAWRIARRLQLPLLHAAALTSRLHLESLSIDEQTFEAASERTRKAAESQGKFILMDEAWSLFSEQWNPENPMLLDAGIPGYSFAVLPDGRLFRWSMLEELIKRLPQHYTDDLAQEPQFAGMAPTAIKNAFLLNELYPQACTALVVGIKAAQIRPHGFSIIWLFDRDRQCVGRALRNDAIGGIIPAIYGIEDDAIFEAIGKLLKGEIIAAPTAIGLAAGQPLYTLRYGQGLGYDFSDDIQQAVSNAIKPAKNQKPDLDKLAQLPAHIQAVLADGRPTLQGQTFNERGQIYLRDQRWIKPGDMPAVIVEQQDIPAQIRAQGSHDFLDSPQLLPEPAIALHELAKVRQQQLLDLAAQALCNEAGIAQLTGYILNQVDPATFNAHCNRDIDDALPRRYEDELADNPDLVREREFELTSLRRKGEETKMLIPGLTAFEDTSVGLVLLLLHGEYPGSRHSSFVTPPEPGDYRAIAQILAGVIYYAQALAPTSTAPERTPDNKLLLFTVHRVVTGAGAADELLPLCRAIAEHARKMRDQTAFLQAVDAWRRVQDDVENMRKDGQLLYVGAAIARERPKSLSELMMGYGRTKAVQVHHAEQALPMNTDTPRT
;
A
#
# COMPACT_ATOMS: atom_id res chain seq x y z
N MET A 1 19.15 -38.66 1.32
CA MET A 1 18.31 -39.17 0.19
C MET A 1 19.16 -39.49 -1.04
N ARG A 2 19.00 -40.64 -1.70
CA ARG A 2 19.72 -40.99 -2.95
C ARG A 2 18.84 -40.70 -4.16
N ILE A 3 19.40 -40.08 -5.22
CA ILE A 3 18.69 -39.84 -6.49
C ILE A 3 18.91 -41.07 -7.38
N PRO A 4 17.85 -41.81 -7.76
CA PRO A 4 18.01 -43.00 -8.57
C PRO A 4 18.45 -42.63 -10.00
N VAL A 5 19.38 -43.42 -10.54
CA VAL A 5 19.88 -43.32 -11.91
C VAL A 5 19.58 -44.63 -12.61
N SER A 6 18.87 -44.59 -13.74
CA SER A 6 18.51 -45.78 -14.49
C SER A 6 19.62 -46.24 -15.45
N LYS A 7 19.48 -47.44 -15.98
CA LYS A 7 20.34 -47.93 -17.06
C LYS A 7 20.21 -47.08 -18.34
N ALA A 8 19.03 -46.52 -18.62
CA ALA A 8 18.80 -45.65 -19.76
C ALA A 8 19.58 -44.33 -19.61
N ASP A 9 19.63 -43.76 -18.40
CA ASP A 9 20.38 -42.52 -18.12
C ASP A 9 21.88 -42.62 -18.42
N LEU A 10 22.43 -43.82 -18.21
CA LEU A 10 23.83 -44.13 -18.50
C LEU A 10 24.06 -44.47 -19.98
N ALA A 11 23.12 -45.18 -20.61
CA ALA A 11 23.24 -45.62 -22.00
C ALA A 11 23.00 -44.49 -23.01
N GLU A 12 22.02 -43.61 -22.75
CA GLU A 12 21.64 -42.47 -23.60
C GLU A 12 22.51 -41.24 -23.34
N GLY A 13 23.36 -41.27 -22.32
CA GLY A 13 24.33 -40.22 -22.03
C GLY A 13 23.79 -39.05 -21.21
N HIS A 14 22.55 -39.10 -20.70
CA HIS A 14 21.94 -38.07 -19.84
C HIS A 14 22.81 -37.77 -18.61
N PHE A 15 23.32 -38.79 -17.93
CA PHE A 15 24.22 -38.61 -16.79
C PHE A 15 25.52 -37.87 -17.18
N THR A 16 26.06 -38.16 -18.37
CA THR A 16 27.27 -37.51 -18.88
C THR A 16 26.99 -36.07 -19.30
N GLN A 17 25.80 -35.78 -19.83
CA GLN A 17 25.38 -34.42 -20.16
C GLN A 17 25.28 -33.55 -18.91
N ILE A 18 24.64 -34.04 -17.84
CA ILE A 18 24.58 -33.34 -16.55
C ILE A 18 25.99 -33.13 -16.00
N ALA A 19 26.88 -34.13 -16.10
CA ALA A 19 28.27 -33.99 -15.66
C ALA A 19 29.05 -32.93 -16.46
N ARG A 20 28.78 -32.77 -17.77
CA ARG A 20 29.35 -31.68 -18.58
C ARG A 20 28.80 -30.32 -18.18
N SER A 21 27.52 -30.22 -17.86
CA SER A 21 26.94 -28.99 -17.30
C SER A 21 27.58 -28.65 -15.96
N LEU A 22 27.74 -29.64 -15.08
CA LEU A 22 28.45 -29.50 -13.81
C LEU A 22 29.88 -29.00 -14.03
N GLN A 23 30.61 -29.58 -14.97
CA GLN A 23 31.99 -29.18 -15.33
C GLN A 23 32.10 -27.69 -15.67
N LYS A 24 31.10 -27.13 -16.36
CA LYS A 24 31.08 -25.70 -16.74
C LYS A 24 30.70 -24.77 -15.59
N LEU A 25 29.98 -25.28 -14.60
CA LEU A 25 29.42 -24.52 -13.49
C LEU A 25 30.27 -24.64 -12.22
N TRP A 26 31.15 -25.63 -12.15
CA TRP A 26 31.98 -25.88 -10.99
C TRP A 26 33.07 -24.81 -10.85
N PRO A 27 33.42 -24.37 -9.62
CA PRO A 27 34.43 -23.33 -9.42
C PRO A 27 35.84 -23.74 -9.89
N GLU A 28 36.13 -25.03 -9.87
CA GLU A 28 37.42 -25.61 -10.28
C GLU A 28 37.31 -26.31 -11.64
N GLU A 29 38.39 -26.29 -12.41
CA GLU A 29 38.47 -27.06 -13.65
C GLU A 29 38.45 -28.56 -13.35
N LEU A 30 37.29 -29.18 -13.56
CA LEU A 30 37.14 -30.63 -13.48
C LEU A 30 37.40 -31.27 -14.84
N SER A 31 38.12 -32.38 -14.90
CA SER A 31 38.04 -33.30 -16.04
C SER A 31 36.66 -33.98 -16.08
N LEU A 32 36.24 -34.49 -17.24
CA LEU A 32 34.94 -35.18 -17.37
C LEU A 32 34.78 -36.35 -16.39
N MET A 33 35.84 -37.13 -16.17
CA MET A 33 35.83 -38.25 -15.22
C MET A 33 35.68 -37.77 -13.77
N GLN A 34 36.32 -36.65 -13.42
CA GLN A 34 36.14 -36.03 -12.11
C GLN A 34 34.73 -35.47 -11.96
N ALA A 35 34.18 -34.82 -13.00
CA ALA A 35 32.82 -34.30 -12.98
C ALA A 35 31.76 -35.42 -12.82
N GLN A 36 31.94 -36.56 -13.48
CA GLN A 36 31.07 -37.73 -13.32
C GLN A 36 31.14 -38.33 -11.91
N ASN A 37 32.34 -38.42 -11.31
CA ASN A 37 32.50 -38.87 -9.92
C ASN A 37 31.93 -37.86 -8.91
N THR A 38 32.10 -36.56 -9.16
CA THR A 38 31.51 -35.51 -8.34
C THR A 38 29.99 -35.56 -8.40
N LEU A 39 29.41 -35.70 -9.60
CA LEU A 39 27.97 -35.86 -9.80
C LEU A 39 27.43 -37.11 -9.10
N ALA A 40 28.15 -38.24 -9.16
CA ALA A 40 27.79 -39.46 -8.43
C ALA A 40 27.68 -39.20 -6.92
N GLY A 41 28.65 -38.46 -6.36
CA GLY A 41 28.61 -37.99 -4.97
C GLY A 41 27.40 -37.10 -4.66
N LEU A 42 27.09 -36.15 -5.54
CA LEU A 42 25.93 -35.27 -5.41
C LEU A 42 24.60 -36.04 -5.46
N PHE A 43 24.55 -37.18 -6.14
CA PHE A 43 23.35 -38.05 -6.18
C PHE A 43 23.29 -39.03 -5.00
N GLY A 44 24.32 -39.10 -4.17
CA GLY A 44 24.36 -39.93 -2.95
C GLY A 44 24.95 -41.32 -3.20
N TYR A 45 25.80 -41.44 -4.22
CA TYR A 45 26.62 -42.62 -4.48
C TYR A 45 28.07 -42.35 -4.06
N ARG A 46 28.83 -43.42 -3.80
CA ARG A 46 30.24 -43.28 -3.42
C ARG A 46 31.11 -42.80 -4.58
N ASN A 47 30.84 -43.29 -5.78
CA ASN A 47 31.58 -42.98 -7.01
C ASN A 47 30.78 -43.43 -8.25
N LEU A 48 31.31 -43.19 -9.46
CA LEU A 48 30.67 -43.60 -10.71
C LEU A 48 30.46 -45.13 -10.80
N HIS A 49 31.36 -45.94 -10.26
CA HIS A 49 31.22 -47.40 -10.26
C HIS A 49 30.03 -47.85 -9.42
N ASP A 50 29.79 -47.20 -8.27
CA ASP A 50 28.61 -47.43 -7.42
C ASP A 50 27.32 -47.06 -8.18
N VAL A 51 27.31 -45.95 -8.94
CA VAL A 51 26.17 -45.60 -9.82
C VAL A 51 25.91 -46.71 -10.83
N GLN A 52 26.96 -47.18 -11.52
CA GLN A 52 26.84 -48.22 -12.55
C GLN A 52 26.38 -49.58 -11.99
N ALA A 53 26.81 -49.94 -10.79
CA ALA A 53 26.37 -51.16 -10.11
C ALA A 53 24.88 -51.07 -9.73
N ASN A 54 24.46 -49.97 -9.09
CA ASN A 54 23.06 -49.79 -8.70
C ASN A 54 22.11 -49.64 -9.91
N ALA A 55 22.57 -49.07 -11.03
CA ALA A 55 21.79 -48.99 -12.26
C ALA A 55 21.63 -50.35 -12.97
N ARG A 56 22.46 -51.35 -12.66
CA ARG A 56 22.39 -52.72 -13.19
C ARG A 56 21.49 -53.63 -12.35
N ASP A 57 21.48 -53.43 -11.03
CA ASP A 57 20.73 -54.26 -10.07
C ASP A 57 19.28 -53.80 -9.84
N ALA A 58 18.90 -52.61 -10.34
CA ALA A 58 17.54 -52.10 -10.24
C ALA A 58 16.56 -52.88 -11.15
N ASN A 59 16.00 -53.98 -10.63
CA ASN A 59 14.67 -54.45 -11.07
C ASN A 59 13.66 -53.30 -10.84
N PRO A 60 12.63 -53.16 -11.71
CA PRO A 60 11.73 -52.01 -11.69
C PRO A 60 10.69 -52.14 -10.57
N THR A 61 11.13 -52.18 -9.31
CA THR A 61 10.28 -51.75 -8.21
C THR A 61 10.12 -50.25 -8.41
N SER A 62 8.90 -49.81 -8.75
CA SER A 62 8.59 -48.39 -8.92
C SER A 62 9.21 -47.60 -7.77
N PRO A 63 10.19 -46.72 -8.03
CA PRO A 63 10.71 -45.87 -6.98
C PRO A 63 9.54 -45.08 -6.39
N PRO A 64 9.56 -44.78 -5.08
CA PRO A 64 8.52 -43.95 -4.48
C PRO A 64 8.37 -42.67 -5.29
N LEU A 65 7.13 -42.23 -5.52
CA LEU A 65 6.79 -40.98 -6.20
C LEU A 65 7.69 -39.85 -5.68
N MET A 66 8.59 -39.39 -6.55
CA MET A 66 9.57 -38.37 -6.22
C MET A 66 9.10 -37.06 -6.84
N PHE A 67 9.20 -35.96 -6.11
CA PHE A 67 8.95 -34.63 -6.64
C PHE A 67 10.25 -34.07 -7.24
N ARG A 68 10.17 -33.36 -8.37
CA ARG A 68 11.33 -32.68 -8.98
C ARG A 68 12.02 -31.77 -7.97
N GLU A 69 11.20 -31.11 -7.15
CA GLU A 69 11.67 -30.22 -6.09
C GLU A 69 12.53 -30.95 -5.04
N ALA A 70 12.21 -32.20 -4.69
CA ALA A 70 12.99 -32.99 -3.73
C ALA A 70 14.39 -33.34 -4.27
N MET A 71 14.49 -33.67 -5.56
CA MET A 71 15.78 -33.92 -6.23
C MET A 71 16.66 -32.67 -6.28
N ALA A 72 16.05 -31.53 -6.62
CA ALA A 72 16.74 -30.25 -6.66
C ALA A 72 17.25 -29.85 -5.26
N LYS A 73 16.42 -29.96 -4.22
CA LYS A 73 16.82 -29.66 -2.83
C LYS A 73 17.97 -30.55 -2.34
N ALA A 74 17.90 -31.86 -2.60
CA ALA A 74 18.95 -32.79 -2.20
C ALA A 74 20.29 -32.51 -2.90
N THR A 75 20.25 -32.17 -4.19
CA THR A 75 21.45 -31.82 -4.97
C THR A 75 22.03 -30.49 -4.50
N ALA A 76 21.19 -29.46 -4.34
CA ALA A 76 21.60 -28.14 -3.86
C ALA A 76 22.23 -28.22 -2.45
N TRP A 77 21.62 -28.99 -1.55
CA TRP A 77 22.17 -29.24 -0.21
C TRP A 77 23.59 -29.82 -0.25
N ARG A 78 23.83 -30.84 -1.08
CA ARG A 78 25.15 -31.46 -1.19
C ARG A 78 26.17 -30.57 -1.86
N ILE A 79 25.76 -29.76 -2.83
CA ILE A 79 26.64 -28.72 -3.42
C ILE A 79 27.01 -27.70 -2.36
N ALA A 80 26.04 -27.20 -1.59
CA ALA A 80 26.26 -26.23 -0.51
C ALA A 80 27.27 -26.77 0.51
N ARG A 81 27.10 -28.03 0.96
CA ARG A 81 28.01 -28.67 1.91
C ARG A 81 29.40 -28.93 1.34
N ARG A 82 29.49 -29.41 0.11
CA ARG A 82 30.77 -29.79 -0.52
C ARG A 82 31.63 -28.58 -0.89
N LEU A 83 31.01 -27.48 -1.30
CA LEU A 83 31.70 -26.25 -1.71
C LEU A 83 31.67 -25.15 -0.63
N GLN A 84 31.04 -25.40 0.52
CA GLN A 84 30.82 -24.41 1.59
C GLN A 84 30.18 -23.12 1.06
N LEU A 85 29.23 -23.25 0.13
CA LEU A 85 28.51 -22.13 -0.48
C LEU A 85 27.17 -21.90 0.23
N PRO A 86 26.66 -20.65 0.24
CA PRO A 86 25.29 -20.38 0.66
C PRO A 86 24.29 -21.23 -0.11
N LEU A 87 23.25 -21.73 0.58
CA LEU A 87 22.29 -22.68 0.04
C LEU A 87 21.57 -22.13 -1.20
N LEU A 88 21.29 -20.83 -1.24
CA LEU A 88 20.66 -20.18 -2.40
C LEU A 88 21.57 -20.16 -3.63
N HIS A 89 22.88 -19.92 -3.45
CA HIS A 89 23.83 -20.03 -4.54
C HIS A 89 23.94 -21.47 -5.05
N ALA A 90 23.98 -22.45 -4.15
CA ALA A 90 23.99 -23.86 -4.53
C ALA A 90 22.71 -24.28 -5.28
N ALA A 91 21.55 -23.75 -4.86
CA ALA A 91 20.28 -23.98 -5.55
C ALA A 91 20.25 -23.34 -6.94
N ALA A 92 20.81 -22.13 -7.11
CA ALA A 92 20.95 -21.47 -8.41
C ALA A 92 21.92 -22.22 -9.35
N LEU A 93 22.96 -22.87 -8.82
CA LEU A 93 23.79 -23.77 -9.62
C LEU A 93 23.01 -25.02 -10.04
N THR A 94 22.21 -25.57 -9.12
CA THR A 94 21.44 -26.80 -9.33
C THR A 94 20.37 -26.63 -10.40
N SER A 95 19.70 -25.48 -10.45
CA SER A 95 18.71 -25.19 -11.49
C SER A 95 19.29 -25.19 -12.91
N ARG A 96 20.62 -25.02 -13.04
CA ARG A 96 21.34 -25.05 -14.33
C ARG A 96 21.90 -26.44 -14.68
N LEU A 97 21.73 -27.45 -13.81
CA LEU A 97 22.22 -28.81 -14.04
C LEU A 97 21.29 -29.66 -14.93
N HIS A 98 20.12 -29.15 -15.32
CA HIS A 98 19.15 -29.85 -16.16
C HIS A 98 18.78 -31.25 -15.63
N LEU A 99 18.48 -31.35 -14.33
CA LEU A 99 18.10 -32.62 -13.69
C LEU A 99 16.84 -33.26 -14.29
N GLU A 100 16.04 -32.48 -14.99
CA GLU A 100 14.89 -32.89 -15.81
C GLU A 100 15.25 -33.87 -16.94
N SER A 101 16.52 -33.97 -17.34
CA SER A 101 16.94 -34.92 -18.38
C SER A 101 17.08 -36.36 -17.87
N LEU A 102 16.91 -36.62 -16.57
CA LEU A 102 16.97 -37.98 -16.02
C LEU A 102 15.65 -38.72 -16.26
N SER A 103 15.73 -40.00 -16.58
CA SER A 103 14.57 -40.88 -16.78
C SER A 103 13.64 -40.98 -15.56
N ILE A 104 14.15 -40.72 -14.34
CA ILE A 104 13.33 -40.64 -13.13
C ILE A 104 12.35 -39.46 -13.19
N ASP A 105 12.67 -38.40 -13.93
CA ASP A 105 11.82 -37.22 -14.10
C ASP A 105 10.46 -37.60 -14.68
N GLU A 106 10.43 -38.56 -15.62
CA GLU A 106 9.22 -39.07 -16.24
C GLU A 106 8.22 -39.73 -15.28
N GLN A 107 8.70 -40.12 -14.09
CA GLN A 107 7.93 -40.77 -13.03
C GLN A 107 7.50 -39.79 -11.94
N THR A 108 7.86 -38.50 -12.07
CA THR A 108 7.47 -37.45 -11.13
C THR A 108 6.01 -37.03 -11.34
N PHE A 109 5.39 -36.50 -10.29
CA PHE A 109 4.02 -35.97 -10.35
C PHE A 109 3.93 -34.79 -11.33
N GLU A 110 4.95 -33.94 -11.35
CA GLU A 110 5.03 -32.75 -12.20
C GLU A 110 5.09 -33.13 -13.69
N ALA A 111 5.89 -34.13 -14.07
CA ALA A 111 5.93 -34.63 -15.44
C ALA A 111 4.61 -35.31 -15.86
N ALA A 112 3.96 -36.04 -14.95
CA ALA A 112 2.64 -36.62 -15.18
C ALA A 112 1.55 -35.53 -15.36
N SER A 113 1.63 -34.46 -14.56
CA SER A 113 0.74 -33.30 -14.66
C SER A 113 0.96 -32.52 -15.96
N GLU A 114 2.21 -32.26 -16.35
CA GLU A 114 2.55 -31.63 -17.64
C GLU A 114 2.08 -32.45 -18.84
N ARG A 115 2.25 -33.79 -18.81
CA ARG A 115 1.72 -34.68 -19.86
C ARG A 115 0.20 -34.61 -19.94
N THR A 116 -0.48 -34.59 -18.78
CA THR A 116 -1.93 -34.45 -18.70
C THR A 116 -2.38 -33.08 -19.22
N ARG A 117 -1.65 -32.01 -18.91
CA ARG A 117 -1.91 -30.66 -19.42
C ARG A 117 -1.71 -30.57 -20.93
N LYS A 118 -0.59 -31.07 -21.46
CA LYS A 118 -0.33 -31.12 -22.91
C LYS A 118 -1.35 -32.00 -23.65
N ALA A 119 -1.81 -33.10 -23.03
CA ALA A 119 -2.88 -33.93 -23.55
C ALA A 119 -4.24 -33.21 -23.54
N ALA A 120 -4.54 -32.42 -22.50
CA ALA A 120 -5.75 -31.61 -22.43
C ALA A 120 -5.73 -30.43 -23.42
N GLU A 121 -4.59 -29.74 -23.54
CA GLU A 121 -4.34 -28.66 -24.51
C GLU A 121 -4.49 -29.17 -25.95
N SER A 122 -3.91 -30.32 -26.28
CA SER A 122 -4.07 -30.95 -27.61
C SER A 122 -5.50 -31.46 -27.89
N GLN A 123 -6.32 -31.60 -26.86
CA GLN A 123 -7.76 -31.91 -26.96
C GLN A 123 -8.66 -30.67 -26.85
N GLY A 124 -8.09 -29.45 -26.84
CA GLY A 124 -8.84 -28.20 -26.74
C GLY A 124 -9.52 -27.95 -25.39
N LYS A 125 -9.13 -28.69 -24.34
CA LYS A 125 -9.64 -28.51 -22.98
C LYS A 125 -8.69 -27.63 -22.19
N PHE A 126 -9.14 -26.42 -21.85
CA PHE A 126 -8.42 -25.55 -20.92
C PHE A 126 -8.71 -25.99 -19.48
N ILE A 127 -7.65 -26.33 -18.74
CA ILE A 127 -7.73 -26.54 -17.29
C ILE A 127 -7.65 -25.14 -16.66
N LEU A 128 -8.80 -24.58 -16.28
CA LEU A 128 -8.87 -23.41 -15.40
C LEU A 128 -8.44 -23.84 -14.01
N MET A 129 -7.25 -23.42 -13.58
CA MET A 129 -6.89 -23.48 -12.16
C MET A 129 -7.59 -22.31 -11.46
N ASP A 130 -8.27 -22.62 -10.36
CA ASP A 130 -8.89 -21.61 -9.50
C ASP A 130 -7.79 -20.76 -8.85
N GLU A 131 -7.58 -19.55 -9.37
CA GLU A 131 -6.60 -18.58 -8.88
C GLU A 131 -6.93 -18.09 -7.47
N ALA A 132 -8.16 -18.30 -6.99
CA ALA A 132 -8.56 -17.90 -5.65
C ALA A 132 -7.71 -18.62 -4.58
N TRP A 133 -7.32 -19.89 -4.82
CA TRP A 133 -6.42 -20.61 -3.90
C TRP A 133 -5.08 -19.89 -3.69
N SER A 134 -4.56 -19.21 -4.72
CA SER A 134 -3.30 -18.45 -4.61
C SER A 134 -3.45 -17.21 -3.70
N LEU A 135 -4.59 -16.50 -3.78
CA LEU A 135 -4.97 -15.40 -2.88
C LEU A 135 -5.21 -15.87 -1.44
N PHE A 136 -5.64 -17.12 -1.26
CA PHE A 136 -5.83 -17.75 0.07
C PHE A 136 -4.56 -18.43 0.62
N SER A 137 -3.44 -18.43 -0.12
CA SER A 137 -2.24 -19.22 0.18
C SER A 137 -1.04 -18.44 0.72
N GLU A 138 -1.24 -17.25 1.29
CA GLU A 138 -0.21 -16.66 2.16
C GLU A 138 -0.13 -17.46 3.46
N GLN A 139 0.59 -18.57 3.35
CA GLN A 139 0.78 -19.62 4.32
C GLN A 139 1.60 -19.07 5.48
N TRP A 140 0.91 -18.67 6.56
CA TRP A 140 1.53 -18.65 7.88
C TRP A 140 2.38 -19.93 8.04
N ASN A 141 3.68 -19.77 8.25
CA ASN A 141 4.61 -20.89 8.31
C ASN A 141 4.51 -21.57 9.69
N PRO A 142 4.20 -22.89 9.76
CA PRO A 142 4.12 -23.62 11.01
C PRO A 142 5.39 -23.59 11.87
N GLU A 143 6.54 -23.29 11.26
CA GLU A 143 7.82 -23.18 11.98
C GLU A 143 8.02 -21.82 12.66
N ASN A 144 7.16 -20.82 12.42
CA ASN A 144 7.31 -19.48 12.99
C ASN A 144 7.48 -19.44 14.52
N PRO A 145 6.67 -20.15 15.34
CA PRO A 145 6.86 -20.17 16.78
C PRO A 145 8.25 -20.66 17.20
N MET A 146 8.73 -21.74 16.57
CA MET A 146 10.04 -22.31 16.85
C MET A 146 11.18 -21.37 16.44
N LEU A 147 11.06 -20.68 15.29
CA LEU A 147 12.06 -19.70 14.84
C LEU A 147 12.13 -18.49 15.79
N LEU A 148 10.98 -18.03 16.28
CA LEU A 148 10.91 -16.96 17.28
C LEU A 148 11.52 -17.40 18.62
N ASP A 149 11.22 -18.63 19.06
CA ASP A 149 11.76 -19.20 20.30
C ASP A 149 13.27 -19.43 20.22
N ALA A 150 13.82 -19.62 19.01
CA ALA A 150 15.26 -19.68 18.78
C ALA A 150 15.96 -18.32 18.89
N GLY A 151 15.23 -17.21 19.03
CA GLY A 151 15.79 -15.86 19.16
C GLY A 151 16.04 -15.15 17.82
N ILE A 152 15.43 -15.63 16.72
CA ILE A 152 15.48 -14.95 15.42
C ILE A 152 14.57 -13.70 15.48
N PRO A 153 14.99 -12.54 14.94
CA PRO A 153 14.17 -11.33 14.96
C PRO A 153 12.78 -11.55 14.35
N GLY A 154 11.74 -11.36 15.15
CA GLY A 154 10.34 -11.63 14.78
C GLY A 154 9.69 -10.56 13.90
N TYR A 155 10.41 -10.07 12.89
CA TYR A 155 9.97 -9.00 12.01
C TYR A 155 10.24 -9.35 10.55
N SER A 156 9.39 -8.90 9.64
CA SER A 156 9.53 -9.05 8.18
C SER A 156 10.93 -8.69 7.67
N PHE A 157 11.52 -7.64 8.23
CA PHE A 157 12.94 -7.36 8.15
C PHE A 157 13.43 -6.71 9.45
N ALA A 158 14.74 -6.79 9.70
CA ALA A 158 15.39 -6.12 10.81
C ALA A 158 16.77 -5.61 10.40
N VAL A 159 17.10 -4.38 10.78
CA VAL A 159 18.43 -3.80 10.61
C VAL A 159 19.22 -4.06 11.89
N LEU A 160 20.31 -4.80 11.75
CA LEU A 160 21.15 -5.19 12.87
C LEU A 160 22.17 -4.08 13.21
N PRO A 161 22.70 -4.05 14.45
CA PRO A 161 23.70 -3.07 14.87
C PRO A 161 24.99 -3.07 14.03
N ASP A 162 25.32 -4.21 13.41
CA ASP A 162 26.48 -4.36 12.54
C ASP A 162 26.25 -3.83 11.10
N GLY A 163 25.07 -3.25 10.83
CA GLY A 163 24.72 -2.70 9.53
C GLY A 163 24.32 -3.75 8.50
N ARG A 164 24.01 -4.99 8.90
CA ARG A 164 23.36 -5.98 8.05
C ARG A 164 21.84 -5.89 8.13
N LEU A 165 21.18 -6.29 7.05
CA LEU A 165 19.73 -6.43 6.97
C LEU A 165 19.36 -7.91 7.01
N PHE A 166 18.62 -8.30 8.04
CA PHE A 166 17.92 -9.58 8.10
C PHE A 166 16.57 -9.48 7.39
N ARG A 167 16.20 -10.52 6.63
CA ARG A 167 14.90 -10.65 5.96
C ARG A 167 14.21 -11.96 6.31
N TRP A 168 13.00 -11.88 6.85
CA TRP A 168 12.21 -13.07 7.21
C TRP A 168 11.85 -13.93 5.99
N SER A 169 11.42 -13.30 4.90
CA SER A 169 11.07 -14.00 3.65
C SER A 169 12.23 -14.82 3.09
N MET A 170 13.46 -14.33 3.26
CA MET A 170 14.69 -15.00 2.82
C MET A 170 14.97 -16.24 3.68
N LEU A 171 14.78 -16.13 5.00
CA LEU A 171 14.89 -17.25 5.91
C LEU A 171 13.85 -18.33 5.60
N GLU A 172 12.60 -17.95 5.35
CA GLU A 172 11.56 -18.90 4.94
C GLU A 172 11.89 -19.59 3.61
N GLU A 173 12.44 -18.85 2.64
CA GLU A 173 12.90 -19.43 1.38
C GLU A 173 14.04 -20.44 1.61
N LEU A 174 15.01 -20.10 2.47
CA LEU A 174 16.10 -21.00 2.84
C LEU A 174 15.58 -22.28 3.51
N ILE A 175 14.62 -22.16 4.44
CA ILE A 175 13.98 -23.30 5.11
C ILE A 175 13.23 -24.17 4.11
N LYS A 176 12.44 -23.55 3.21
CA LYS A 176 11.73 -24.27 2.15
C LYS A 176 12.68 -25.08 1.28
N ARG A 177 13.92 -24.63 1.07
CA ARG A 177 14.95 -25.30 0.26
C ARG A 177 15.68 -26.43 0.97
N LEU A 178 15.42 -26.69 2.26
CA LEU A 178 16.04 -27.80 2.97
C LEU A 178 15.43 -29.16 2.56
N PRO A 179 16.25 -30.23 2.44
CA PRO A 179 15.74 -31.57 2.18
C PRO A 179 15.08 -32.18 3.43
N GLN A 180 14.11 -33.09 3.26
CA GLN A 180 13.26 -33.61 4.35
C GLN A 180 14.01 -34.30 5.52
N HIS A 181 15.22 -34.81 5.28
CA HIS A 181 16.05 -35.53 6.27
C HIS A 181 17.39 -34.83 6.55
N TYR A 182 17.45 -33.51 6.39
CA TYR A 182 18.71 -32.77 6.54
C TYR A 182 19.35 -32.92 7.93
N THR A 183 18.56 -33.10 9.00
CA THR A 183 19.07 -33.28 10.36
C THR A 183 19.88 -34.57 10.53
N ASP A 184 19.55 -35.62 9.80
CA ASP A 184 20.26 -36.90 9.85
C ASP A 184 21.62 -36.80 9.16
N ASP A 185 21.68 -36.04 8.06
CA ASP A 185 22.93 -35.71 7.36
C ASP A 185 23.81 -34.81 8.27
N LEU A 186 23.23 -33.81 8.93
CA LEU A 186 23.93 -32.93 9.87
C LEU A 186 24.50 -33.69 11.07
N ALA A 187 23.78 -34.68 11.61
CA ALA A 187 24.23 -35.48 12.74
C ALA A 187 25.52 -36.27 12.46
N GLN A 188 25.86 -36.50 11.19
CA GLN A 188 27.11 -37.15 10.78
C GLN A 188 28.29 -36.16 10.71
N GLU A 189 28.03 -34.86 10.75
CA GLU A 189 29.07 -33.84 10.72
C GLU A 189 29.72 -33.70 12.11
N PRO A 190 31.06 -33.54 12.19
CA PRO A 190 31.77 -33.46 13.47
C PRO A 190 31.25 -32.37 14.41
N GLN A 191 30.75 -31.27 13.85
CA GLN A 191 30.26 -30.10 14.58
C GLN A 191 28.90 -30.31 15.27
N PHE A 192 28.13 -31.31 14.85
CA PHE A 192 26.82 -31.64 15.43
C PHE A 192 26.79 -33.04 16.09
N ALA A 193 27.91 -33.75 16.06
CA ALA A 193 28.03 -35.10 16.60
C ALA A 193 27.67 -35.14 18.09
N GLY A 194 26.77 -36.07 18.46
CA GLY A 194 26.34 -36.27 19.86
C GLY A 194 25.26 -35.30 20.36
N MET A 195 24.81 -34.34 19.55
CA MET A 195 23.70 -33.45 19.89
C MET A 195 22.34 -34.11 19.65
N ALA A 196 21.32 -33.73 20.43
CA ALA A 196 19.95 -34.14 20.18
C ALA A 196 19.39 -33.48 18.89
N PRO A 197 18.46 -34.11 18.14
CA PRO A 197 17.97 -33.58 16.86
C PRO A 197 17.43 -32.14 16.92
N THR A 198 16.76 -31.76 18.01
CA THR A 198 16.26 -30.39 18.23
C THR A 198 17.40 -29.39 18.45
N ALA A 199 18.45 -29.79 19.16
CA ALA A 199 19.66 -28.98 19.36
C ALA A 199 20.44 -28.81 18.05
N ILE A 200 20.54 -29.87 17.22
CA ILE A 200 21.13 -29.79 15.87
C ILE A 200 20.35 -28.78 15.03
N LYS A 201 19.02 -28.87 15.01
CA LYS A 201 18.17 -27.96 14.25
C LYS A 201 18.38 -26.50 14.68
N ASN A 202 18.35 -26.21 15.98
CA ASN A 202 18.55 -24.86 16.50
C ASN A 202 19.96 -24.32 16.22
N ALA A 203 21.00 -25.14 16.43
CA ALA A 203 22.37 -24.74 16.15
C ALA A 203 22.60 -24.45 14.66
N PHE A 204 22.06 -25.29 13.78
CA PHE A 204 22.12 -25.08 12.34
C PHE A 204 21.34 -23.82 11.90
N LEU A 205 20.14 -23.61 12.45
CA LEU A 205 19.34 -22.42 12.17
C LEU A 205 20.08 -21.12 12.54
N LEU A 206 20.65 -21.04 13.74
CA LEU A 206 21.28 -19.82 14.24
C LEU A 206 22.68 -19.58 13.67
N ASN A 207 23.48 -20.63 13.51
CA ASN A 207 24.88 -20.47 13.14
C ASN A 207 25.12 -20.51 11.63
N GLU A 208 24.22 -21.13 10.85
CA GLU A 208 24.41 -21.28 9.40
C GLU A 208 23.30 -20.65 8.56
N LEU A 209 22.03 -20.88 8.87
CA LEU A 209 20.92 -20.37 8.03
C LEU A 209 20.60 -18.90 8.27
N TYR A 210 20.47 -18.49 9.53
CA TYR A 210 20.18 -17.11 9.88
C TYR A 210 21.22 -16.13 9.31
N PRO A 211 22.54 -16.39 9.39
CA PRO A 211 23.54 -15.52 8.76
C PRO A 211 23.39 -15.42 7.23
N GLN A 212 22.91 -16.46 6.55
CA GLN A 212 22.63 -16.43 5.11
C GLN A 212 21.38 -15.62 4.75
N ALA A 213 20.46 -15.44 5.71
CA ALA A 213 19.31 -14.53 5.57
C ALA A 213 19.68 -13.06 5.82
N CYS A 214 20.91 -12.79 6.27
CA CYS A 214 21.44 -11.45 6.47
C CYS A 214 22.26 -10.99 5.26
N THR A 215 21.93 -9.81 4.75
CA THR A 215 22.61 -9.19 3.59
C THR A 215 23.21 -7.84 3.97
N ALA A 216 24.15 -7.33 3.17
CA ALA A 216 24.59 -5.95 3.32
C ALA A 216 23.39 -5.00 3.14
N LEU A 217 23.27 -3.98 4.00
CA LEU A 217 22.07 -3.15 4.10
C LEU A 217 21.58 -2.60 2.76
N VAL A 218 22.47 -2.00 1.96
CA VAL A 218 22.14 -1.40 0.65
C VAL A 218 21.60 -2.45 -0.34
N VAL A 219 22.25 -3.61 -0.41
CA VAL A 219 21.84 -4.72 -1.29
C VAL A 219 20.48 -5.24 -0.86
N GLY A 220 20.29 -5.41 0.45
CA GLY A 220 19.03 -5.84 1.04
C GLY A 220 17.88 -4.86 0.80
N ILE A 221 18.12 -3.56 0.96
CA ILE A 221 17.15 -2.49 0.68
C ILE A 221 16.71 -2.55 -0.79
N LYS A 222 17.66 -2.65 -1.73
CA LYS A 222 17.37 -2.68 -3.17
C LYS A 222 16.58 -3.93 -3.54
N ALA A 223 16.97 -5.10 -3.03
CA ALA A 223 16.33 -6.38 -3.34
C ALA A 223 14.92 -6.52 -2.74
N ALA A 224 14.67 -5.90 -1.58
CA ALA A 224 13.40 -5.99 -0.87
C ALA A 224 12.53 -4.72 -0.98
N GLN A 225 13.02 -3.70 -1.69
CA GLN A 225 12.36 -2.39 -1.83
C GLN A 225 11.97 -1.77 -0.48
N ILE A 226 12.87 -1.87 0.52
CA ILE A 226 12.60 -1.42 1.90
C ILE A 226 12.66 0.10 2.01
N ARG A 227 11.71 0.66 2.77
CA ARG A 227 11.63 2.11 3.07
C ARG A 227 11.52 2.36 4.56
N PRO A 228 12.07 3.46 5.08
CA PRO A 228 11.74 3.95 6.40
C PRO A 228 10.25 4.32 6.44
N HIS A 229 9.63 4.21 7.62
CA HIS A 229 8.22 4.50 7.79
C HIS A 229 7.91 5.96 7.44
N GLY A 230 6.86 6.16 6.63
CA GLY A 230 6.45 7.47 6.15
C GLY A 230 7.24 7.99 4.94
N PHE A 231 8.28 7.28 4.47
CA PHE A 231 9.08 7.72 3.32
C PHE A 231 8.65 7.07 2.01
N SER A 232 8.65 7.88 0.95
CA SER A 232 8.55 7.49 -0.45
C SER A 232 9.74 8.01 -1.25
N ILE A 233 10.01 7.33 -2.36
CA ILE A 233 10.94 7.81 -3.39
C ILE A 233 10.08 8.46 -4.48
N ILE A 234 10.39 9.71 -4.82
CA ILE A 234 9.68 10.45 -5.87
C ILE A 234 10.61 10.69 -7.06
N TRP A 235 10.07 10.54 -8.27
CA TRP A 235 10.73 10.95 -9.51
C TRP A 235 10.51 12.43 -9.75
N LEU A 236 11.59 13.15 -10.05
CA LEU A 236 11.58 14.58 -10.32
C LEU A 236 11.67 14.81 -11.82
N PHE A 237 10.77 15.63 -12.36
CA PHE A 237 10.74 16.02 -13.77
C PHE A 237 10.81 17.53 -13.91
N ASP A 238 11.43 17.99 -15.00
CA ASP A 238 11.39 19.38 -15.41
C ASP A 238 10.11 19.69 -16.21
N ARG A 239 10.00 20.95 -16.66
CA ARG A 239 8.89 21.41 -17.50
C ARG A 239 8.81 20.72 -18.86
N ASP A 240 9.95 20.25 -19.38
CA ASP A 240 10.05 19.50 -20.64
C ASP A 240 9.79 18.00 -20.45
N ARG A 241 9.35 17.61 -19.25
CA ARG A 241 9.06 16.24 -18.81
C ARG A 241 10.27 15.32 -18.88
N GLN A 242 11.48 15.88 -18.78
CA GLN A 242 12.70 15.11 -18.60
C GLN A 242 12.89 14.78 -17.13
N CYS A 243 13.28 13.54 -16.86
CA CYS A 243 13.59 13.11 -15.51
C CYS A 243 14.92 13.75 -15.06
N VAL A 244 14.85 14.57 -14.01
CA VAL A 244 15.97 15.22 -13.35
C VAL A 244 16.66 14.26 -12.37
N GLY A 245 15.89 13.34 -11.78
CA GLY A 245 16.39 12.36 -10.82
C GLY A 245 15.33 11.91 -9.83
N ARG A 246 15.79 11.50 -8.64
CA ARG A 246 14.95 11.02 -7.52
C ARG A 246 15.20 11.84 -6.27
N ALA A 247 14.18 11.96 -5.43
CA ALA A 247 14.32 12.48 -4.07
C ALA A 247 13.59 11.62 -3.04
N LEU A 248 13.99 11.74 -1.78
CA LEU A 248 13.32 11.10 -0.66
C LEU A 248 12.32 12.08 -0.05
N ARG A 249 11.04 11.70 -0.07
CA ARG A 249 9.94 12.45 0.51
C ARG A 249 9.41 11.71 1.73
N ASN A 250 9.26 12.41 2.84
CA ASN A 250 8.50 11.92 3.98
C ASN A 250 7.06 12.41 3.84
N ASP A 251 6.17 11.53 3.36
CA ASP A 251 4.75 11.81 3.15
C ASP A 251 4.01 12.08 4.45
N ALA A 252 4.46 11.51 5.57
CA ALA A 252 3.79 11.69 6.87
C ALA A 252 3.97 13.12 7.43
N ILE A 253 5.11 13.76 7.14
CA ILE A 253 5.42 15.12 7.61
C ILE A 253 5.45 16.15 6.48
N GLY A 254 5.14 15.74 5.24
CA GLY A 254 5.09 16.64 4.08
C GLY A 254 6.42 17.35 3.83
N GLY A 255 7.53 16.58 3.91
CA GLY A 255 8.89 17.09 3.78
C GLY A 255 9.70 16.34 2.73
N ILE A 256 10.57 17.04 1.99
CA ILE A 256 11.49 16.42 1.02
C ILE A 256 12.93 16.65 1.49
N ILE A 257 13.76 15.61 1.54
CA ILE A 257 15.18 15.78 1.85
C ILE A 257 15.84 16.53 0.69
N PRO A 258 16.61 17.61 0.94
CA PRO A 258 17.21 18.46 -0.09
C PRO A 258 18.41 17.77 -0.77
N ALA A 259 18.15 16.70 -1.50
CA ALA A 259 19.13 15.94 -2.27
C ALA A 259 18.45 15.35 -3.51
N ILE A 260 19.14 15.40 -4.65
CA ILE A 260 18.71 14.74 -5.89
C ILE A 260 19.69 13.60 -6.17
N TYR A 261 19.14 12.41 -6.34
CA TYR A 261 19.87 11.20 -6.72
C TYR A 261 19.64 10.94 -8.21
N GLY A 262 20.68 10.52 -8.94
CA GLY A 262 20.54 10.16 -10.35
C GLY A 262 19.57 8.99 -10.57
N ILE A 263 19.16 8.75 -11.82
CA ILE A 263 18.21 7.67 -12.17
C ILE A 263 18.79 6.28 -11.85
N GLU A 264 20.07 6.06 -12.15
CA GLU A 264 20.79 4.80 -11.93
C GLU A 264 21.71 4.85 -10.70
N ASP A 265 21.63 5.93 -9.91
CA ASP A 265 22.52 6.17 -8.78
C ASP A 265 22.11 5.35 -7.54
N ASP A 266 22.95 4.40 -7.13
CA ASP A 266 22.69 3.58 -5.93
C ASP A 266 22.81 4.39 -4.61
N ALA A 267 23.31 5.64 -4.64
CA ALA A 267 23.43 6.50 -3.47
C ALA A 267 22.09 6.79 -2.75
N ILE A 268 20.95 6.68 -3.45
CA ILE A 268 19.64 6.79 -2.79
C ILE A 268 19.40 5.65 -1.79
N PHE A 269 19.87 4.45 -2.09
CA PHE A 269 19.75 3.30 -1.20
C PHE A 269 20.72 3.40 -0.02
N GLU A 270 21.88 4.03 -0.21
CA GLU A 270 22.76 4.42 0.89
C GLU A 270 22.09 5.43 1.81
N ALA A 271 21.42 6.45 1.25
CA ALA A 271 20.67 7.44 2.01
C ALA A 271 19.53 6.79 2.81
N ILE A 272 18.77 5.87 2.20
CA ILE A 272 17.78 5.06 2.93
C ILE A 272 18.43 4.25 4.04
N GLY A 273 19.59 3.64 3.78
CA GLY A 273 20.37 2.92 4.79
C GLY A 273 20.77 3.80 5.98
N LYS A 274 21.18 5.05 5.73
CA LYS A 274 21.45 6.05 6.78
C LYS A 274 20.21 6.32 7.64
N LEU A 275 19.07 6.59 7.01
CA LEU A 275 17.81 6.84 7.73
C LEU A 275 17.38 5.65 8.60
N LEU A 276 17.50 4.41 8.09
CA LEU A 276 17.18 3.21 8.86
C LEU A 276 18.09 3.06 10.08
N LYS A 277 19.37 3.42 9.95
CA LYS A 277 20.33 3.45 11.08
C LYS A 277 20.12 4.64 12.04
N GLY A 278 19.23 5.57 11.72
CA GLY A 278 19.00 6.80 12.51
C GLY A 278 20.00 7.91 12.25
N GLU A 279 20.75 7.82 11.15
CA GLU A 279 21.70 8.83 10.72
C GLU A 279 21.01 9.92 9.89
N ILE A 280 21.50 11.14 10.01
CA ILE A 280 21.03 12.29 9.24
C ILE A 280 21.67 12.28 7.85
N ILE A 281 20.87 12.56 6.82
CA ILE A 281 21.37 12.81 5.47
C ILE A 281 21.78 14.28 5.39
N ALA A 282 23.08 14.51 5.21
CA ALA A 282 23.65 15.84 5.04
C ALA A 282 23.05 16.52 3.80
N ALA A 283 22.49 17.71 3.99
CA ALA A 283 22.06 18.59 2.91
C ALA A 283 23.29 19.30 2.32
N PRO A 284 23.44 19.38 0.98
CA PRO A 284 24.41 20.27 0.35
C PRO A 284 24.14 21.71 0.79
N THR A 285 25.19 22.46 1.14
CA THR A 285 25.03 23.86 1.56
C THR A 285 24.83 24.73 0.31
N ALA A 286 23.58 25.01 -0.07
CA ALA A 286 23.31 25.93 -1.17
C ALA A 286 23.54 27.39 -0.73
N ILE A 287 24.48 28.08 -1.37
CA ILE A 287 24.72 29.52 -1.18
C ILE A 287 23.92 30.29 -2.26
N GLY A 288 22.88 31.02 -1.84
CA GLY A 288 22.26 32.09 -2.64
C GLY A 288 21.12 31.67 -3.59
N LEU A 289 20.10 32.52 -3.66
CA LEU A 289 18.92 32.40 -4.54
C LEU A 289 19.31 32.68 -6.01
N ALA A 290 19.49 31.64 -6.81
CA ALA A 290 19.30 31.71 -8.26
C ALA A 290 17.93 31.13 -8.60
N ALA A 291 17.23 31.71 -9.58
CA ALA A 291 15.95 31.19 -10.04
C ALA A 291 16.14 29.78 -10.63
N GLY A 292 15.72 28.76 -9.90
CA GLY A 292 15.75 27.37 -10.33
C GLY A 292 14.54 27.01 -11.18
N GLN A 293 14.62 25.86 -11.85
CA GLN A 293 13.53 25.36 -12.71
C GLN A 293 12.39 24.79 -11.85
N PRO A 294 11.11 25.01 -12.23
CA PRO A 294 9.98 24.34 -11.57
C PRO A 294 10.07 22.84 -11.76
N LEU A 295 9.68 22.10 -10.73
CA LEU A 295 9.74 20.64 -10.71
C LEU A 295 8.35 20.01 -10.64
N TYR A 296 8.26 18.82 -11.21
CA TYR A 296 7.07 17.98 -11.25
C TYR A 296 7.40 16.59 -10.70
N THR A 297 6.40 15.91 -10.17
CA THR A 297 6.48 14.51 -9.72
C THR A 297 5.34 13.70 -10.31
N LEU A 298 5.47 12.38 -10.37
CA LEU A 298 4.34 11.50 -10.72
C LEU A 298 3.25 11.65 -9.66
N ARG A 299 1.98 11.65 -10.10
CA ARG A 299 0.83 11.61 -9.20
C ARG A 299 0.82 10.30 -8.40
N TYR A 300 0.33 10.39 -7.17
CA TYR A 300 0.22 9.25 -6.25
C TYR A 300 -0.45 8.04 -6.92
N GLY A 301 0.18 6.87 -6.79
CA GLY A 301 -0.31 5.60 -7.35
C GLY A 301 0.25 5.20 -8.72
N GLN A 302 1.09 6.03 -9.35
CA GLN A 302 1.65 5.77 -10.69
C GLN A 302 3.15 5.41 -10.72
N GLY A 303 3.74 5.11 -9.56
CA GLY A 303 5.13 4.66 -9.48
C GLY A 303 5.63 4.63 -8.03
N LEU A 304 6.47 3.64 -7.69
CA LEU A 304 6.99 3.44 -6.34
C LEU A 304 8.38 4.07 -6.12
N GLY A 305 8.98 4.60 -7.19
CA GLY A 305 10.26 5.32 -7.19
C GLY A 305 11.49 4.41 -7.29
N TYR A 306 11.30 3.11 -7.53
CA TYR A 306 12.37 2.10 -7.50
C TYR A 306 12.94 1.79 -8.88
N ASP A 307 12.06 1.57 -9.86
CA ASP A 307 12.44 1.26 -11.23
C ASP A 307 11.81 2.28 -12.16
N PHE A 308 12.66 3.07 -12.82
CA PHE A 308 12.20 4.12 -13.72
C PHE A 308 11.41 3.55 -14.90
N SER A 309 11.81 2.42 -15.46
CA SER A 309 11.17 1.84 -16.63
C SER A 309 9.78 1.31 -16.29
N ASP A 310 9.65 0.62 -15.15
CA ASP A 310 8.36 0.08 -14.71
C ASP A 310 7.42 1.20 -14.26
N ASP A 311 7.91 2.17 -13.48
CA ASP A 311 7.12 3.31 -13.01
C ASP A 311 6.64 4.19 -14.19
N ILE A 312 7.51 4.45 -15.18
CA ILE A 312 7.11 5.20 -16.38
C ILE A 312 6.12 4.40 -17.23
N GLN A 313 6.27 3.08 -17.35
CA GLN A 313 5.29 2.25 -18.07
C GLN A 313 3.89 2.36 -17.43
N GLN A 314 3.81 2.33 -16.10
CA GLN A 314 2.53 2.55 -15.40
C GLN A 314 1.96 3.95 -15.67
N ALA A 315 2.83 4.97 -15.75
CA ALA A 315 2.43 6.34 -15.99
C ALA A 315 2.02 6.64 -17.46
N VAL A 316 2.44 5.83 -18.44
CA VAL A 316 2.21 6.11 -19.88
C VAL A 316 0.95 5.45 -20.46
N SER A 317 0.27 4.56 -19.74
CA SER A 317 -1.10 4.05 -20.03
C SER A 317 -1.52 3.97 -21.52
N ASN A 318 -1.16 2.87 -22.21
CA ASN A 318 -1.78 2.25 -23.43
C ASN A 318 -0.79 1.66 -24.46
N ALA A 319 0.53 1.71 -24.25
CA ALA A 319 1.48 1.15 -25.22
C ALA A 319 1.97 -0.26 -24.84
N ILE A 320 1.79 -1.23 -25.73
CA ILE A 320 2.14 -2.66 -25.53
C ILE A 320 3.66 -2.89 -25.41
N LYS A 321 4.52 -1.94 -25.82
CA LYS A 321 5.99 -1.98 -25.58
C LYS A 321 6.57 -0.56 -25.54
N PRO A 322 7.46 -0.21 -24.59
CA PRO A 322 8.05 1.11 -24.51
C PRO A 322 9.22 1.30 -25.49
N ALA A 323 9.31 2.49 -26.08
CA ALA A 323 10.55 3.01 -26.67
C ALA A 323 11.36 3.74 -25.58
N LYS A 324 12.69 3.67 -25.64
CA LYS A 324 13.64 4.17 -24.62
C LYS A 324 13.54 5.67 -24.23
N ASN A 325 12.66 6.46 -24.86
CA ASN A 325 12.59 7.92 -24.70
C ASN A 325 11.17 8.46 -24.39
N GLN A 326 10.27 7.66 -23.82
CA GLN A 326 8.91 8.11 -23.52
C GLN A 326 8.87 9.07 -22.32
N LYS A 327 8.18 10.19 -22.52
CA LYS A 327 7.89 11.20 -21.48
C LYS A 327 6.52 10.87 -20.87
N PRO A 328 6.32 11.03 -19.55
CA PRO A 328 5.01 10.84 -18.95
C PRO A 328 3.99 11.84 -19.54
N ASP A 329 2.71 11.45 -19.51
CA ASP A 329 1.63 12.36 -19.90
C ASP A 329 1.50 13.50 -18.89
N LEU A 330 1.11 14.69 -19.38
CA LEU A 330 1.02 15.90 -18.55
C LEU A 330 -0.03 15.76 -17.43
N ASP A 331 -1.10 15.00 -17.66
CA ASP A 331 -2.14 14.73 -16.67
C ASP A 331 -1.65 13.84 -15.52
N LYS A 332 -0.54 13.10 -15.70
CA LYS A 332 0.08 12.25 -14.68
C LYS A 332 1.12 12.95 -13.83
N LEU A 333 1.47 14.18 -14.19
CA LEU A 333 2.38 14.99 -13.41
C LEU A 333 1.64 15.89 -12.42
N ALA A 334 2.24 16.08 -11.26
CA ALA A 334 1.87 17.06 -10.24
C ALA A 334 3.04 18.00 -10.03
N GLN A 335 2.78 19.31 -10.09
CA GLN A 335 3.81 20.31 -9.82
C GLN A 335 4.11 20.35 -8.32
N LEU A 336 5.40 20.33 -7.95
CA LEU A 336 5.83 20.62 -6.59
C LEU A 336 5.54 22.09 -6.22
N PRO A 337 5.46 22.44 -4.92
CA PRO A 337 5.32 23.84 -4.52
C PRO A 337 6.35 24.75 -5.19
N ALA A 338 5.93 25.96 -5.59
CA ALA A 338 6.73 26.85 -6.43
C ALA A 338 8.07 27.28 -5.81
N HIS A 339 8.18 27.23 -4.48
CA HIS A 339 9.42 27.51 -3.75
C HIS A 339 10.41 26.35 -3.77
N ILE A 340 10.00 25.13 -4.15
CA ILE A 340 10.90 23.98 -4.31
C ILE A 340 11.40 23.95 -5.74
N GLN A 341 12.71 24.11 -5.90
CA GLN A 341 13.35 24.21 -7.22
C GLN A 341 14.63 23.37 -7.26
N ALA A 342 14.98 22.88 -8.45
CA ALA A 342 16.27 22.26 -8.67
C ALA A 342 17.35 23.33 -8.91
N VAL A 343 18.48 23.19 -8.22
CA VAL A 343 19.67 24.03 -8.39
C VAL A 343 20.93 23.18 -8.43
N LEU A 344 22.02 23.72 -8.94
CA LEU A 344 23.33 23.08 -8.88
C LEU A 344 24.11 23.64 -7.69
N ALA A 345 24.42 22.80 -6.70
CA ALA A 345 25.29 23.14 -5.58
C ALA A 345 26.52 22.22 -5.62
N ASP A 346 27.72 22.81 -5.57
CA ASP A 346 29.00 22.10 -5.65
C ASP A 346 29.11 21.15 -6.87
N GLY A 347 28.51 21.56 -8.00
CA GLY A 347 28.47 20.77 -9.23
C GLY A 347 27.51 19.58 -9.21
N ARG A 348 26.68 19.43 -8.17
CA ARG A 348 25.67 18.37 -8.04
C ARG A 348 24.25 18.96 -8.04
N PRO A 349 23.28 18.30 -8.70
CA PRO A 349 21.89 18.71 -8.62
C PRO A 349 21.39 18.52 -7.17
N THR A 350 20.76 19.56 -6.64
CA THR A 350 20.14 19.55 -5.32
C THR A 350 18.79 20.29 -5.37
N LEU A 351 18.00 20.13 -4.33
CA LEU A 351 16.75 20.86 -4.16
C LEU A 351 16.96 22.03 -3.20
N GLN A 352 16.37 23.18 -3.53
CA GLN A 352 16.32 24.36 -2.70
C GLN A 352 14.86 24.78 -2.48
N GLY A 353 14.58 25.32 -1.29
CA GLY A 353 13.27 25.86 -0.95
C GLY A 353 13.18 26.20 0.54
N GLN A 354 11.99 26.55 1.01
CA GLN A 354 11.73 26.77 2.44
C GLN A 354 11.91 25.48 3.24
N THR A 355 12.61 25.58 4.36
CA THR A 355 13.06 24.42 5.12
C THR A 355 12.48 24.38 6.53
N PHE A 356 12.33 23.18 7.08
CA PHE A 356 12.11 22.96 8.50
C PHE A 356 13.05 21.86 9.03
N ASN A 357 13.28 21.84 10.33
CA ASN A 357 14.04 20.79 11.01
C ASN A 357 13.09 19.91 11.84
N GLU A 358 13.25 18.60 11.72
CA GLU A 358 12.58 17.63 12.59
C GLU A 358 13.60 16.53 12.95
N ARG A 359 13.81 16.31 14.26
CA ARG A 359 14.77 15.33 14.80
C ARG A 359 16.19 15.46 14.22
N GLY A 360 16.66 16.69 13.97
CA GLY A 360 17.98 16.97 13.43
C GLY A 360 18.10 16.86 11.91
N GLN A 361 17.13 16.24 11.22
CA GLN A 361 17.09 16.19 9.76
C GLN A 361 16.44 17.47 9.20
N ILE A 362 17.07 18.02 8.17
CA ILE A 362 16.54 19.16 7.40
C ILE A 362 15.66 18.64 6.27
N TYR A 363 14.48 19.23 6.11
CA TYR A 363 13.53 18.96 5.04
C TYR A 363 13.11 20.25 4.35
N LEU A 364 12.83 20.17 3.04
CA LEU A 364 12.07 21.17 2.31
C LEU A 364 10.58 20.97 2.56
N ARG A 365 9.86 22.04 2.85
CA ARG A 365 8.43 22.01 3.12
C ARG A 365 7.64 21.79 1.84
N ASP A 366 6.93 20.67 1.77
CA ASP A 366 6.02 20.35 0.67
C ASP A 366 4.54 20.55 1.08
N GLN A 367 4.25 20.46 2.39
CA GLN A 367 2.91 20.73 2.95
C GLN A 367 2.44 22.17 2.71
N ARG A 368 1.20 22.31 2.26
CA ARG A 368 0.48 23.60 2.20
C ARG A 368 -0.43 23.77 3.41
N TRP A 369 -0.28 24.87 4.12
CA TRP A 369 -1.11 25.22 5.27
C TRP A 369 -2.32 26.03 4.84
N ILE A 370 -3.44 25.87 5.55
CA ILE A 370 -4.57 26.78 5.40
C ILE A 370 -4.13 28.18 5.82
N LYS A 371 -4.34 29.18 4.96
CA LYS A 371 -4.05 30.59 5.26
C LYS A 371 -5.31 31.37 5.64
N PRO A 372 -5.19 32.56 6.26
CA PRO A 372 -6.34 33.43 6.54
C PRO A 372 -7.22 33.69 5.31
N GLY A 373 -6.64 33.83 4.12
CA GLY A 373 -7.38 34.04 2.87
C GLY A 373 -8.19 32.83 2.39
N ASP A 374 -7.92 31.62 2.90
CA ASP A 374 -8.71 30.42 2.61
C ASP A 374 -9.95 30.30 3.51
N MET A 375 -10.14 31.21 4.46
CA MET A 375 -11.27 31.20 5.41
C MET A 375 -12.47 31.93 4.82
N PRO A 376 -13.61 31.24 4.60
CA PRO A 376 -14.86 31.93 4.29
C PRO A 376 -15.22 32.87 5.44
N ALA A 377 -15.56 34.12 5.13
CA ALA A 377 -15.92 35.13 6.14
C ALA A 377 -17.08 34.70 7.03
N VAL A 378 -17.94 33.81 6.53
CA VAL A 378 -19.06 33.23 7.29
C VAL A 378 -18.64 32.30 8.42
N ILE A 379 -17.42 31.73 8.35
CA ILE A 379 -16.87 30.82 9.35
C ILE A 379 -16.01 31.62 10.34
N VAL A 380 -15.10 32.43 9.81
CA VAL A 380 -14.25 33.32 10.61
C VAL A 380 -14.10 34.63 9.87
N GLU A 381 -14.53 35.73 10.48
CA GLU A 381 -14.29 37.05 9.90
C GLU A 381 -12.79 37.39 10.01
N GLN A 382 -12.25 38.07 8.99
CA GLN A 382 -10.83 38.44 8.98
C GLN A 382 -10.42 39.25 10.22
N GLN A 383 -11.34 40.03 10.79
CA GLN A 383 -11.09 40.82 12.00
C GLN A 383 -10.94 39.97 13.26
N ASP A 384 -11.58 38.79 13.31
CA ASP A 384 -11.53 37.86 14.44
C ASP A 384 -10.25 37.02 14.45
N ILE A 385 -9.51 37.00 13.34
CA ILE A 385 -8.21 36.33 13.28
C ILE A 385 -7.19 37.21 14.03
N PRO A 386 -6.47 36.65 15.03
CA PRO A 386 -5.44 37.38 15.76
C PRO A 386 -4.45 38.10 14.82
N ALA A 387 -4.11 39.35 15.14
CA ALA A 387 -3.27 40.20 14.29
C ALA A 387 -1.90 39.55 13.98
N GLN A 388 -1.35 38.80 14.94
CA GLN A 388 -0.09 38.07 14.76
C GLN A 388 -0.20 37.00 13.66
N ILE A 389 -1.32 36.27 13.60
CA ILE A 389 -1.58 35.23 12.58
C ILE A 389 -1.79 35.89 11.22
N ARG A 390 -2.54 37.01 11.16
CA ARG A 390 -2.77 37.75 9.91
C ARG A 390 -1.49 38.30 9.30
N ALA A 391 -0.60 38.85 10.13
CA ALA A 391 0.67 39.41 9.68
C ALA A 391 1.63 38.35 9.09
N GLN A 392 1.51 37.09 9.52
CA GLN A 392 2.35 35.97 9.06
C GLN A 392 1.70 35.14 7.95
N GLY A 393 0.37 35.16 7.85
CA GLY A 393 -0.39 34.37 6.86
C GLY A 393 -0.28 34.85 5.41
N SER A 394 0.39 35.97 5.14
CA SER A 394 0.68 36.46 3.78
C SER A 394 1.68 35.58 3.01
N HIS A 395 2.44 34.73 3.69
CA HIS A 395 3.51 33.89 3.13
C HIS A 395 3.27 32.37 3.31
N ASP A 396 2.00 31.93 3.39
CA ASP A 396 1.58 30.51 3.49
C ASP A 396 2.22 29.71 4.66
N PHE A 397 2.68 30.41 5.71
CA PHE A 397 3.42 29.85 6.87
C PHE A 397 4.64 29.00 6.49
N LEU A 398 5.15 29.16 5.26
CA LEU A 398 6.20 28.31 4.71
C LEU A 398 7.56 28.58 5.35
N ASP A 399 7.80 29.83 5.74
CA ASP A 399 9.08 30.34 6.26
C ASP A 399 9.38 29.89 7.71
N SER A 400 8.44 29.19 8.35
CA SER A 400 8.65 28.69 9.71
C SER A 400 9.70 27.56 9.74
N PRO A 401 10.70 27.63 10.64
CA PRO A 401 11.71 26.58 10.78
C PRO A 401 11.17 25.31 11.46
N GLN A 402 9.98 25.37 12.05
CA GLN A 402 9.33 24.26 12.74
C GLN A 402 8.46 23.45 11.79
N LEU A 403 8.43 22.12 11.92
CA LEU A 403 7.53 21.25 11.13
C LEU A 403 6.08 21.74 11.18
N LEU A 404 5.58 22.01 12.39
CA LEU A 404 4.23 22.51 12.67
C LEU A 404 4.30 23.98 13.11
N PRO A 405 4.04 24.96 12.22
CA PRO A 405 4.06 26.36 12.59
C PRO A 405 2.92 26.67 13.57
N GLU A 406 3.24 27.17 14.78
CA GLU A 406 2.25 27.55 15.79
C GLU A 406 1.08 28.42 15.24
N PRO A 407 1.33 29.43 14.37
CA PRO A 407 0.25 30.26 13.82
C PRO A 407 -0.70 29.49 12.91
N ALA A 408 -0.19 28.50 12.16
CA ALA A 408 -0.99 27.67 11.27
C ALA A 408 -1.86 26.68 12.06
N ILE A 409 -1.32 26.13 13.15
CA ILE A 409 -2.07 25.27 14.08
C ILE A 409 -3.15 26.09 14.79
N ALA A 410 -2.81 27.27 15.30
CA ALA A 410 -3.77 28.15 15.97
C ALA A 410 -4.92 28.56 15.05
N LEU A 411 -4.62 28.85 13.77
CA LEU A 411 -5.63 29.14 12.76
C LEU A 411 -6.54 27.92 12.48
N HIS A 412 -5.97 26.72 12.40
CA HIS A 412 -6.73 25.48 12.24
C HIS A 412 -7.68 25.21 13.40
N GLU A 413 -7.19 25.29 14.64
CA GLU A 413 -8.01 25.08 15.82
C GLU A 413 -9.10 26.15 15.97
N LEU A 414 -8.78 27.42 15.66
CA LEU A 414 -9.79 28.48 15.61
C LEU A 414 -10.89 28.15 14.60
N ALA A 415 -10.53 27.79 13.37
CA ALA A 415 -11.48 27.46 12.32
C ALA A 415 -12.34 26.25 12.70
N LYS A 416 -11.73 25.20 13.25
CA LYS A 416 -12.41 23.99 13.71
C LYS A 416 -13.43 24.29 14.83
N VAL A 417 -13.04 25.07 15.83
CA VAL A 417 -13.93 25.47 16.93
C VAL A 417 -15.09 26.32 16.40
N ARG A 418 -14.80 27.30 15.52
CA ARG A 418 -15.83 28.16 14.93
C ARG A 418 -16.79 27.38 14.04
N GLN A 419 -16.27 26.51 13.18
CA GLN A 419 -17.09 25.64 12.36
C GLN A 419 -18.01 24.77 13.22
N GLN A 420 -17.49 24.15 14.28
CA GLN A 420 -18.30 23.34 15.20
C GLN A 420 -19.39 24.16 15.90
N GLN A 421 -19.06 25.36 16.40
CA GLN A 421 -20.04 26.28 17.00
C GLN A 421 -21.17 26.65 16.04
N LEU A 422 -20.83 26.94 14.78
CA LEU A 422 -21.82 27.29 13.75
C LEU A 422 -22.71 26.10 13.38
N LEU A 423 -22.13 24.90 13.30
CA LEU A 423 -22.88 23.66 13.08
C LEU A 423 -23.83 23.35 14.25
N ASP A 424 -23.38 23.53 15.49
CA ASP A 424 -24.20 23.30 16.68
C ASP A 424 -25.32 24.33 16.79
N LEU A 425 -25.06 25.60 16.46
CA LEU A 425 -26.08 26.65 16.43
C LEU A 425 -27.15 26.36 15.36
N ALA A 426 -26.72 25.98 14.15
CA ALA A 426 -27.65 25.59 13.08
C ALA A 426 -28.47 24.35 13.47
N ALA A 427 -27.85 23.36 14.11
CA ALA A 427 -28.54 22.17 14.59
C ALA A 427 -29.54 22.50 15.70
N GLN A 428 -29.18 23.36 16.66
CA GLN A 428 -30.08 23.80 17.73
C GLN A 428 -31.29 24.55 17.17
N ALA A 429 -31.10 25.37 16.14
CA ALA A 429 -32.18 26.14 15.52
C ALA A 429 -33.09 25.27 14.65
N LEU A 430 -32.52 24.39 13.81
CA LEU A 430 -33.25 23.69 12.76
C LEU A 430 -33.64 22.24 13.08
N CYS A 431 -32.88 21.52 13.92
CA CYS A 431 -33.10 20.10 14.20
C CYS A 431 -34.07 19.89 15.38
N ASN A 432 -35.19 20.60 15.37
CA ASN A 432 -36.29 20.48 16.33
C ASN A 432 -37.62 20.74 15.60
N GLU A 433 -38.74 20.47 16.25
CA GLU A 433 -40.08 20.60 15.64
C GLU A 433 -40.34 22.00 15.04
N ALA A 434 -39.97 23.07 15.75
CA ALA A 434 -40.14 24.44 15.27
C ALA A 434 -39.23 24.74 14.06
N GLY A 435 -37.99 24.24 14.08
CA GLY A 435 -37.04 24.35 12.97
C GLY A 435 -37.51 23.61 11.71
N ILE A 436 -38.08 22.41 11.87
CA ILE A 436 -38.69 21.66 10.76
C ILE A 436 -39.87 22.43 10.17
N ALA A 437 -40.73 23.02 11.01
CA ALA A 437 -41.83 23.86 10.54
C ALA A 437 -41.32 25.09 9.79
N GLN A 438 -40.24 25.73 10.27
CA GLN A 438 -39.62 26.88 9.61
C GLN A 438 -39.06 26.51 8.22
N LEU A 439 -38.32 25.40 8.11
CA LEU A 439 -37.78 24.91 6.83
C LEU A 439 -38.90 24.55 5.86
N THR A 440 -39.94 23.87 6.34
CA THR A 440 -41.10 23.50 5.53
C THR A 440 -41.83 24.74 5.03
N GLY A 441 -42.07 25.72 5.90
CA GLY A 441 -42.68 27.00 5.54
C GLY A 441 -41.85 27.77 4.51
N TYR A 442 -40.52 27.75 4.61
CA TYR A 442 -39.64 28.33 3.61
C TYR A 442 -39.80 27.65 2.25
N ILE A 443 -39.77 26.31 2.20
CA ILE A 443 -39.94 25.54 0.96
C ILE A 443 -41.28 25.86 0.28
N LEU A 444 -42.38 25.83 1.03
CA LEU A 444 -43.72 26.11 0.50
C LEU A 444 -43.87 27.53 -0.05
N ASN A 445 -43.09 28.49 0.46
CA ASN A 445 -43.14 29.88 0.01
C ASN A 445 -42.18 30.18 -1.15
N GLN A 446 -41.07 29.44 -1.28
CA GLN A 446 -39.95 29.80 -2.15
C GLN A 446 -39.67 28.79 -3.27
N VAL A 447 -40.23 27.57 -3.19
CA VAL A 447 -39.99 26.51 -4.15
C VAL A 447 -41.28 26.15 -4.87
N ASP A 448 -41.32 26.39 -6.18
CA ASP A 448 -42.42 25.92 -7.03
C ASP A 448 -42.30 24.40 -7.27
N PRO A 449 -43.28 23.57 -6.83
CA PRO A 449 -43.19 22.13 -6.96
C PRO A 449 -43.09 21.65 -8.41
N ALA A 450 -43.80 22.30 -9.34
CA ALA A 450 -43.79 21.89 -10.75
C ALA A 450 -42.40 22.08 -11.40
N THR A 451 -41.79 23.24 -11.18
CA THR A 451 -40.44 23.54 -11.67
C THR A 451 -39.38 22.65 -11.02
N PHE A 452 -39.51 22.40 -9.71
CA PHE A 452 -38.61 21.49 -8.99
C PHE A 452 -38.68 20.06 -9.53
N ASN A 453 -39.89 19.50 -9.65
CA ASN A 453 -40.07 18.14 -10.18
C ASN A 453 -39.55 18.01 -11.61
N ALA A 454 -39.78 19.02 -12.46
CA ALA A 454 -39.28 19.02 -13.84
C ALA A 454 -37.74 18.96 -13.92
N HIS A 455 -37.04 19.60 -12.97
CA HIS A 455 -35.59 19.50 -12.89
C HIS A 455 -35.10 18.16 -12.37
N CYS A 456 -35.68 17.66 -11.27
CA CYS A 456 -35.35 16.34 -10.75
C CYS A 456 -35.56 15.25 -11.81
N ASN A 457 -36.66 15.33 -12.58
CA ASN A 457 -36.94 14.39 -13.66
C ASN A 457 -35.88 14.45 -14.77
N ARG A 458 -35.35 15.63 -15.09
CA ARG A 458 -34.22 15.77 -16.02
C ARG A 458 -32.96 15.08 -15.50
N ASP A 459 -32.60 15.32 -14.24
CA ASP A 459 -31.41 14.71 -13.64
C ASP A 459 -31.55 13.19 -13.50
N ILE A 460 -32.76 12.67 -13.23
CA ILE A 460 -33.07 11.24 -13.25
C ILE A 460 -32.94 10.69 -14.68
N ASP A 461 -33.41 11.43 -15.69
CA ASP A 461 -33.28 11.04 -17.09
C ASP A 461 -31.82 10.98 -17.56
N ASP A 462 -31.00 11.92 -17.12
CA ASP A 462 -29.57 11.96 -17.40
C ASP A 462 -28.81 10.82 -16.67
N ALA A 463 -29.23 10.47 -15.44
CA ALA A 463 -28.60 9.39 -14.66
C ALA A 463 -29.03 7.99 -15.11
N LEU A 464 -30.25 7.83 -15.61
CA LEU A 464 -30.84 6.55 -16.04
C LEU A 464 -31.19 6.59 -17.53
N PRO A 465 -30.20 6.56 -18.44
CA PRO A 465 -30.45 6.61 -19.87
C PRO A 465 -31.20 5.36 -20.33
N ARG A 466 -32.06 5.50 -21.34
CA ARG A 466 -32.80 4.36 -21.94
C ARG A 466 -32.03 3.67 -23.06
N ARG A 467 -30.92 4.26 -23.50
CA ARG A 467 -30.13 3.88 -24.68
C ARG A 467 -28.67 4.22 -24.45
N TYR A 468 -27.76 3.48 -25.08
CA TYR A 468 -26.35 3.85 -25.10
C TYR A 468 -26.11 5.08 -25.98
N GLU A 469 -24.98 5.77 -25.77
CA GLU A 469 -24.55 6.83 -26.68
C GLU A 469 -24.49 6.29 -28.12
N ASP A 470 -25.02 7.07 -29.07
CA ASP A 470 -25.13 6.74 -30.50
C ASP A 470 -26.20 5.70 -30.92
N GLU A 471 -26.98 5.15 -29.99
CA GLU A 471 -28.10 4.25 -30.34
C GLU A 471 -29.41 5.00 -30.57
N LEU A 472 -30.16 4.59 -31.60
CA LEU A 472 -31.48 5.16 -31.93
C LEU A 472 -32.66 4.43 -31.24
N ALA A 473 -32.42 3.21 -30.75
CA ALA A 473 -33.43 2.38 -30.10
C ALA A 473 -33.12 2.25 -28.59
N ASP A 474 -34.18 2.08 -27.80
CA ASP A 474 -34.04 1.81 -26.37
C ASP A 474 -33.43 0.42 -26.14
N ASN A 475 -32.48 0.35 -25.20
CA ASN A 475 -31.87 -0.90 -24.78
C ASN A 475 -32.75 -1.57 -23.70
N PRO A 476 -33.15 -2.84 -23.87
CA PRO A 476 -34.06 -3.51 -22.94
C PRO A 476 -33.49 -3.68 -21.52
N ASP A 477 -32.17 -3.81 -21.38
CA ASP A 477 -31.52 -3.94 -20.06
C ASP A 477 -31.49 -2.59 -19.34
N LEU A 478 -31.15 -1.50 -20.06
CA LEU A 478 -31.19 -0.14 -19.50
C LEU A 478 -32.61 0.29 -19.12
N VAL A 479 -33.61 -0.07 -19.94
CA VAL A 479 -35.03 0.19 -19.61
C VAL A 479 -35.43 -0.55 -18.34
N ARG A 480 -35.03 -1.83 -18.19
CA ARG A 480 -35.34 -2.63 -17.01
C ARG A 480 -34.66 -2.10 -15.74
N GLU A 481 -33.39 -1.72 -15.83
CA GLU A 481 -32.64 -1.10 -14.74
C GLU A 481 -33.27 0.23 -14.32
N ARG A 482 -33.63 1.05 -15.30
CA ARG A 482 -34.35 2.30 -15.08
C ARG A 482 -35.69 2.10 -14.39
N GLU A 483 -36.50 1.13 -14.80
CA GLU A 483 -37.79 0.81 -14.16
C GLU A 483 -37.61 0.39 -12.69
N PHE A 484 -36.58 -0.43 -12.42
CA PHE A 484 -36.24 -0.85 -11.06
C PHE A 484 -35.81 0.34 -10.19
N GLU A 485 -34.90 1.17 -10.68
CA GLU A 485 -34.40 2.35 -9.96
C GLU A 485 -35.49 3.41 -9.74
N LEU A 486 -36.37 3.65 -10.71
CA LEU A 486 -37.52 4.54 -10.56
C LEU A 486 -38.50 4.04 -9.49
N THR A 487 -38.72 2.73 -9.42
CA THR A 487 -39.56 2.11 -8.38
C THR A 487 -38.92 2.29 -6.99
N SER A 488 -37.60 2.08 -6.90
CA SER A 488 -36.82 2.30 -5.69
C SER A 488 -36.88 3.76 -5.22
N LEU A 489 -36.68 4.71 -6.13
CA LEU A 489 -36.78 6.16 -5.88
C LEU A 489 -38.17 6.55 -5.38
N ARG A 490 -39.23 6.10 -6.06
CA ARG A 490 -40.60 6.36 -5.65
C ARG A 490 -40.86 5.86 -4.23
N ARG A 491 -40.49 4.62 -3.93
CA ARG A 491 -40.66 4.04 -2.58
C ARG A 491 -39.95 4.87 -1.51
N LYS A 492 -38.69 5.23 -1.74
CA LYS A 492 -37.91 6.08 -0.81
C LYS A 492 -38.57 7.44 -0.59
N GLY A 493 -39.09 8.04 -1.66
CA GLY A 493 -39.81 9.32 -1.61
C GLY A 493 -41.12 9.25 -0.84
N GLU A 494 -41.94 8.22 -1.11
CA GLU A 494 -43.18 7.96 -0.38
C GLU A 494 -42.92 7.82 1.12
N GLU A 495 -41.97 6.96 1.51
CA GLU A 495 -41.55 6.76 2.90
C GLU A 495 -41.04 8.07 3.55
N THR A 496 -40.26 8.87 2.82
CA THR A 496 -39.78 10.17 3.31
C THR A 496 -40.92 11.17 3.50
N LYS A 497 -41.89 11.22 2.58
CA LYS A 497 -43.05 12.13 2.67
C LYS A 497 -44.02 11.75 3.78
N MET A 498 -44.11 10.47 4.15
CA MET A 498 -44.85 10.05 5.35
C MET A 498 -44.28 10.68 6.62
N LEU A 499 -42.96 10.88 6.68
CA LEU A 499 -42.27 11.53 7.80
C LEU A 499 -42.32 13.07 7.72
N ILE A 500 -42.45 13.61 6.52
CA ILE A 500 -42.42 15.05 6.25
C ILE A 500 -43.64 15.46 5.39
N PRO A 501 -44.84 15.56 6.00
CA PRO A 501 -46.08 15.84 5.25
C PRO A 501 -46.07 17.15 4.47
N GLY A 502 -45.22 18.11 4.86
CA GLY A 502 -45.02 19.37 4.16
C GLY A 502 -44.46 19.23 2.74
N LEU A 503 -43.93 18.06 2.37
CA LEU A 503 -43.43 17.76 1.02
C LEU A 503 -44.47 17.08 0.12
N THR A 504 -45.74 16.98 0.55
CA THR A 504 -46.81 16.31 -0.21
C THR A 504 -47.02 16.84 -1.63
N ALA A 505 -46.76 18.13 -1.86
CA ALA A 505 -46.88 18.77 -3.18
C ALA A 505 -45.77 18.38 -4.18
N PHE A 506 -44.70 17.73 -3.73
CA PHE A 506 -43.57 17.30 -4.57
C PHE A 506 -43.74 15.84 -5.01
N GLU A 507 -43.19 15.47 -6.15
CA GLU A 507 -43.22 14.08 -6.64
C GLU A 507 -42.36 13.17 -5.77
N ASP A 508 -42.81 11.92 -5.56
CA ASP A 508 -42.09 10.96 -4.73
C ASP A 508 -40.69 10.65 -5.31
N THR A 509 -40.58 10.54 -6.63
CA THR A 509 -39.29 10.37 -7.33
C THR A 509 -38.33 11.53 -7.07
N SER A 510 -38.85 12.76 -6.99
CA SER A 510 -38.05 13.97 -6.73
C SER A 510 -37.54 14.00 -5.29
N VAL A 511 -38.38 13.67 -4.30
CA VAL A 511 -37.96 13.57 -2.90
C VAL A 511 -36.97 12.40 -2.71
N GLY A 512 -37.22 11.27 -3.36
CA GLY A 512 -36.33 10.11 -3.36
C GLY A 512 -34.95 10.41 -3.96
N LEU A 513 -34.89 11.22 -5.03
CA LEU A 513 -33.64 11.67 -5.63
C LEU A 513 -32.81 12.51 -4.65
N VAL A 514 -33.43 13.51 -4.02
CA VAL A 514 -32.74 14.37 -3.04
C VAL A 514 -32.18 13.53 -1.89
N LEU A 515 -32.94 12.53 -1.42
CA LEU A 515 -32.47 11.61 -0.37
C LEU A 515 -31.20 10.86 -0.79
N LEU A 516 -31.14 10.35 -2.03
CA LEU A 516 -29.94 9.67 -2.55
C LEU A 516 -28.74 10.63 -2.61
N LEU A 517 -28.94 11.82 -3.20
CA LEU A 517 -27.87 12.80 -3.39
C LEU A 517 -27.27 13.25 -2.06
N LEU A 518 -28.09 13.44 -1.02
CA LEU A 518 -27.62 13.76 0.33
C LEU A 518 -26.78 12.64 0.97
N HIS A 519 -26.95 11.40 0.52
CA HIS A 519 -26.13 10.27 0.99
C HIS A 519 -24.89 10.05 0.13
N GLY A 520 -24.62 10.92 -0.83
CA GLY A 520 -23.50 10.77 -1.75
C GLY A 520 -23.76 9.82 -2.91
N GLU A 521 -25.02 9.40 -3.08
CA GLU A 521 -25.43 8.40 -4.06
C GLU A 521 -26.22 9.05 -5.20
N TYR A 522 -26.37 8.31 -6.30
CA TYR A 522 -27.15 8.72 -7.48
C TYR A 522 -28.00 7.54 -7.97
N PRO A 523 -29.06 7.78 -8.76
CA PRO A 523 -29.86 6.71 -9.34
C PRO A 523 -29.00 5.74 -10.16
N GLY A 524 -29.13 4.43 -9.93
CA GLY A 524 -28.30 3.41 -10.59
C GLY A 524 -26.93 3.17 -9.95
N SER A 525 -26.57 3.88 -8.88
CA SER A 525 -25.37 3.55 -8.10
C SER A 525 -25.50 2.19 -7.43
N ARG A 526 -24.39 1.43 -7.36
CA ARG A 526 -24.32 0.13 -6.65
C ARG A 526 -24.74 0.21 -5.18
N HIS A 527 -24.68 1.39 -4.57
CA HIS A 527 -25.03 1.59 -3.17
C HIS A 527 -26.38 2.33 -2.97
N SER A 528 -27.13 2.64 -4.03
CA SER A 528 -28.45 3.30 -3.94
C SER A 528 -29.45 2.51 -3.08
N SER A 529 -29.30 1.19 -3.06
CA SER A 529 -30.12 0.27 -2.27
C SER A 529 -29.89 0.38 -0.76
N PHE A 530 -28.71 0.82 -0.30
CA PHE A 530 -28.38 0.99 1.12
C PHE A 530 -28.88 2.29 1.73
N VAL A 531 -29.31 3.25 0.90
CA VAL A 531 -29.86 4.53 1.40
C VAL A 531 -31.29 4.30 1.88
N THR A 532 -31.56 4.53 3.16
CA THR A 532 -32.90 4.41 3.74
C THR A 532 -33.42 5.77 4.20
N PRO A 533 -34.74 6.00 4.18
CA PRO A 533 -35.35 7.14 4.84
C PRO A 533 -35.00 7.18 6.34
N PRO A 534 -35.03 8.36 6.97
CA PRO A 534 -34.68 8.49 8.38
C PRO A 534 -35.72 7.85 9.31
N GLU A 535 -35.34 7.62 10.56
CA GLU A 535 -36.28 7.11 11.57
C GLU A 535 -37.26 8.22 12.04
N PRO A 536 -38.50 7.85 12.42
CA PRO A 536 -39.44 8.80 13.01
C PRO A 536 -38.85 9.47 14.26
N GLY A 537 -38.89 10.80 14.32
CA GLY A 537 -38.34 11.59 15.42
C GLY A 537 -36.86 11.96 15.27
N ASP A 538 -36.18 11.51 14.21
CA ASP A 538 -34.85 12.02 13.85
C ASP A 538 -34.97 13.40 13.17
N TYR A 539 -35.20 14.42 14.00
CA TYR A 539 -35.30 15.81 13.54
C TYR A 539 -34.04 16.28 12.79
N ARG A 540 -32.87 15.69 13.06
CA ARG A 540 -31.64 16.07 12.38
C ARG A 540 -31.64 15.60 10.95
N ALA A 541 -31.94 14.33 10.71
CA ALA A 541 -31.99 13.79 9.36
C ALA A 541 -33.14 14.43 8.55
N ILE A 542 -34.29 14.69 9.18
CA ILE A 542 -35.40 15.42 8.56
C ILE A 542 -34.98 16.84 8.15
N ALA A 543 -34.30 17.58 9.04
CA ALA A 543 -33.81 18.93 8.73
C ALA A 543 -32.80 18.92 7.56
N GLN A 544 -31.94 17.90 7.48
CA GLN A 544 -30.98 17.73 6.38
C GLN A 544 -31.67 17.47 5.05
N ILE A 545 -32.74 16.66 5.03
CA ILE A 545 -33.54 16.43 3.82
C ILE A 545 -34.19 17.72 3.34
N LEU A 546 -34.83 18.46 4.24
CA LEU A 546 -35.45 19.75 3.91
C LEU A 546 -34.41 20.78 3.43
N ALA A 547 -33.23 20.83 4.06
CA ALA A 547 -32.12 21.64 3.62
C ALA A 547 -31.62 21.24 2.21
N GLY A 548 -31.59 19.94 1.91
CA GLY A 548 -31.31 19.40 0.58
C GLY A 548 -32.31 19.85 -0.48
N VAL A 549 -33.61 19.83 -0.16
CA VAL A 549 -34.65 20.34 -1.05
C VAL A 549 -34.44 21.83 -1.35
N ILE A 550 -34.15 22.64 -0.32
CA ILE A 550 -33.86 24.08 -0.49
C ILE A 550 -32.62 24.28 -1.36
N TYR A 551 -31.54 23.56 -1.10
CA TYR A 551 -30.30 23.63 -1.87
C TYR A 551 -30.51 23.28 -3.35
N TYR A 552 -31.18 22.16 -3.60
CA TYR A 552 -31.44 21.67 -4.95
C TYR A 552 -32.45 22.56 -5.69
N ALA A 553 -33.39 23.18 -4.98
CA ALA A 553 -34.28 24.18 -5.56
C ALA A 553 -33.53 25.46 -5.99
N GLN A 554 -32.48 25.88 -5.29
CA GLN A 554 -31.67 27.05 -5.70
C GLN A 554 -30.85 26.78 -6.98
N ALA A 555 -30.59 25.52 -7.33
CA ALA A 555 -29.96 25.16 -8.60
C ALA A 555 -30.83 25.44 -9.83
N LEU A 556 -32.14 25.70 -9.63
CA LEU A 556 -33.11 26.01 -10.69
C LEU A 556 -32.99 27.43 -11.25
N ALA A 557 -32.27 28.32 -10.57
CA ALA A 557 -32.17 29.72 -10.98
C ALA A 557 -31.37 29.84 -12.30
N PRO A 558 -31.83 30.61 -13.31
CA PRO A 558 -31.24 30.67 -14.65
C PRO A 558 -29.81 31.23 -14.71
N THR A 559 -29.32 31.84 -13.63
CA THR A 559 -27.94 32.33 -13.44
C THR A 559 -27.04 31.34 -12.70
N SER A 560 -27.56 30.16 -12.35
CA SER A 560 -26.89 29.23 -11.45
C SER A 560 -26.05 28.19 -12.18
N THR A 561 -24.83 27.98 -11.68
CA THR A 561 -23.98 26.83 -12.02
C THR A 561 -24.50 25.56 -11.35
N ALA A 562 -24.47 24.42 -12.04
CA ALA A 562 -24.98 23.13 -11.55
C ALA A 562 -24.54 22.79 -10.10
N PRO A 563 -25.44 22.20 -9.28
CA PRO A 563 -25.15 21.87 -7.89
C PRO A 563 -24.01 20.83 -7.82
N GLU A 564 -23.16 20.93 -6.80
CA GLU A 564 -22.16 19.89 -6.56
C GLU A 564 -22.86 18.62 -6.10
N ARG A 565 -22.46 17.46 -6.63
CA ARG A 565 -23.17 16.19 -6.41
C ARG A 565 -23.25 15.76 -4.94
N THR A 566 -22.43 16.33 -4.03
CA THR A 566 -22.39 15.93 -2.62
C THR A 566 -21.97 17.09 -1.69
N PRO A 567 -22.88 17.99 -1.27
CA PRO A 567 -22.57 18.89 -0.16
C PRO A 567 -22.46 18.07 1.14
N ASP A 568 -21.50 18.41 2.01
CA ASP A 568 -21.46 17.84 3.37
C ASP A 568 -22.74 18.25 4.11
N ASN A 569 -23.59 17.28 4.47
CA ASN A 569 -24.92 17.52 5.05
C ASN A 569 -24.90 18.40 6.30
N LYS A 570 -23.80 18.40 7.07
CA LYS A 570 -23.68 19.27 8.25
C LYS A 570 -23.47 20.71 7.80
N LEU A 571 -22.60 20.93 6.82
CA LEU A 571 -22.28 22.24 6.29
C LEU A 571 -23.46 22.84 5.50
N LEU A 572 -24.22 21.98 4.81
CA LEU A 572 -25.45 22.35 4.14
C LEU A 572 -26.48 22.93 5.10
N LEU A 573 -26.68 22.27 6.25
CA LEU A 573 -27.62 22.71 7.27
C LEU A 573 -27.26 24.11 7.79
N PHE A 574 -25.98 24.39 8.00
CA PHE A 574 -25.51 25.72 8.39
C PHE A 574 -25.79 26.78 7.32
N THR A 575 -25.50 26.49 6.05
CA THR A 575 -25.76 27.45 4.96
C THR A 575 -27.25 27.75 4.80
N VAL A 576 -28.11 26.73 4.90
CA VAL A 576 -29.56 26.89 4.81
C VAL A 576 -30.10 27.66 6.02
N HIS A 577 -29.60 27.40 7.23
CA HIS A 577 -29.96 28.16 8.42
C HIS A 577 -29.78 29.67 8.21
N ARG A 578 -28.68 30.10 7.57
CA ARG A 578 -28.46 31.52 7.28
C ARG A 578 -29.50 32.11 6.33
N VAL A 579 -29.84 31.40 5.26
CA VAL A 579 -30.83 31.86 4.29
C VAL A 579 -32.22 31.93 4.92
N VAL A 580 -32.61 30.89 5.65
CA VAL A 580 -33.95 30.76 6.25
C VAL A 580 -34.17 31.75 7.40
N THR A 581 -33.10 32.19 8.06
CA THR A 581 -33.14 33.24 9.11
C THR A 581 -32.95 34.66 8.56
N GLY A 582 -32.73 34.83 7.26
CA GLY A 582 -32.49 36.13 6.64
C GLY A 582 -31.10 36.71 6.87
N ALA A 583 -30.16 35.92 7.41
CA ALA A 583 -28.76 36.30 7.62
C ALA A 583 -27.88 36.13 6.35
N GLY A 584 -28.46 35.72 5.23
CA GLY A 584 -27.83 35.63 3.91
C GLY A 584 -28.89 35.62 2.81
N ALA A 585 -28.51 36.00 1.59
CA ALA A 585 -29.42 36.00 0.45
C ALA A 585 -29.56 34.59 -0.16
N ALA A 586 -30.71 34.28 -0.76
CA ALA A 586 -30.97 32.94 -1.30
C ALA A 586 -30.06 32.57 -2.49
N ASP A 587 -29.70 33.56 -3.31
CA ASP A 587 -28.78 33.44 -4.44
C ASP A 587 -27.31 33.22 -4.02
N GLU A 588 -26.95 33.54 -2.78
CA GLU A 588 -25.63 33.26 -2.21
C GLU A 588 -25.47 31.81 -1.74
N LEU A 589 -26.56 31.03 -1.64
CA LEU A 589 -26.52 29.67 -1.07
C LEU A 589 -25.51 28.76 -1.79
N LEU A 590 -25.57 28.68 -3.12
CA LEU A 590 -24.73 27.78 -3.92
C LEU A 590 -23.24 28.18 -3.90
N PRO A 591 -22.86 29.45 -4.18
CA PRO A 591 -21.48 29.90 -4.02
C PRO A 591 -20.94 29.67 -2.60
N LEU A 592 -21.78 29.89 -1.59
CA LEU A 592 -21.38 29.72 -0.20
C LEU A 592 -21.14 28.24 0.16
N CYS A 593 -22.02 27.33 -0.27
CA CYS A 593 -21.81 25.90 -0.08
C CYS A 593 -20.50 25.43 -0.72
N ARG A 594 -20.15 25.92 -1.92
CA ARG A 594 -18.87 25.59 -2.56
C ARG A 594 -17.66 26.11 -1.79
N ALA A 595 -17.69 27.37 -1.37
CA ALA A 595 -16.61 27.96 -0.59
C ALA A 595 -16.37 27.21 0.73
N ILE A 596 -17.46 26.83 1.40
CA ILE A 596 -17.40 26.04 2.64
C ILE A 596 -16.94 24.60 2.37
N ALA A 597 -17.38 23.97 1.27
CA ALA A 597 -16.93 22.63 0.90
C ALA A 597 -15.43 22.59 0.58
N GLU A 598 -14.92 23.59 -0.16
CA GLU A 598 -13.48 23.72 -0.41
C GLU A 598 -12.70 23.92 0.89
N HIS A 599 -13.19 24.81 1.77
CA HIS A 599 -12.60 25.03 3.09
C HIS A 599 -12.60 23.74 3.92
N ALA A 600 -13.71 23.01 3.96
CA ALA A 600 -13.85 21.75 4.70
C ALA A 600 -12.92 20.66 4.16
N ARG A 601 -12.70 20.59 2.85
CA ARG A 601 -11.70 19.71 2.25
C ARG A 601 -10.30 20.06 2.74
N LYS A 602 -9.90 21.34 2.67
CA LYS A 602 -8.60 21.80 3.18
C LYS A 602 -8.44 21.49 4.68
N MET A 603 -9.48 21.70 5.49
CA MET A 603 -9.51 21.36 6.91
C MET A 603 -9.30 19.86 7.12
N ARG A 604 -10.00 19.01 6.37
CA ARG A 604 -9.86 17.55 6.44
C ARG A 604 -8.44 17.10 6.09
N ASP A 605 -7.88 17.64 5.00
CA ASP A 605 -6.52 17.34 4.56
C ASP A 605 -5.50 17.75 5.62
N GLN A 606 -5.66 18.93 6.22
CA GLN A 606 -4.79 19.41 7.29
C GLN A 606 -4.95 18.61 8.60
N THR A 607 -6.17 18.21 8.98
CA THR A 607 -6.38 17.32 10.12
C THR A 607 -5.73 15.95 9.89
N ALA A 608 -5.88 15.38 8.69
CA ALA A 608 -5.23 14.13 8.32
C ALA A 608 -3.70 14.24 8.37
N PHE A 609 -3.15 15.38 7.91
CA PHE A 609 -1.73 15.70 8.03
C PHE A 609 -1.25 15.74 9.49
N LEU A 610 -1.95 16.48 10.37
CA LEU A 610 -1.60 16.55 11.79
C LEU A 610 -1.61 15.17 12.46
N GLN A 611 -2.62 14.36 12.17
CA GLN A 611 -2.70 12.98 12.66
C GLN A 611 -1.56 12.09 12.11
N ALA A 612 -1.18 12.28 10.85
CA ALA A 612 -0.05 11.56 10.24
C ALA A 612 1.29 11.93 10.89
N VAL A 613 1.51 13.20 11.20
CA VAL A 613 2.69 13.68 11.92
C VAL A 613 2.78 13.04 13.31
N ASP A 614 1.68 13.04 14.07
CA ASP A 614 1.64 12.44 15.41
C ASP A 614 1.88 10.92 15.36
N ALA A 615 1.24 10.22 14.42
CA ALA A 615 1.45 8.79 14.23
C ALA A 615 2.91 8.47 13.85
N TRP A 616 3.49 9.25 12.95
CA TRP A 616 4.89 9.10 12.55
C TRP A 616 5.85 9.36 13.71
N ARG A 617 5.62 10.40 14.53
CA ARG A 617 6.45 10.70 15.71
C ARG A 617 6.45 9.54 16.70
N ARG A 618 5.30 8.93 16.98
CA ARG A 618 5.21 7.74 17.86
C ARG A 618 6.04 6.59 17.32
N VAL A 619 5.96 6.32 16.01
CA VAL A 619 6.78 5.29 15.37
C VAL A 619 8.28 5.61 15.49
N GLN A 620 8.68 6.87 15.33
CA GLN A 620 10.08 7.26 15.53
C GLN A 620 10.54 7.13 16.98
N ASP A 621 9.69 7.44 17.96
CA ASP A 621 10.00 7.25 19.39
C ASP A 621 10.22 5.77 19.71
N ASP A 622 9.38 4.88 19.20
CA ASP A 622 9.53 3.42 19.36
C ASP A 622 10.86 2.93 18.75
N VAL A 623 11.19 3.42 17.55
CA VAL A 623 12.45 3.09 16.86
C VAL A 623 13.67 3.63 17.62
N GLU A 624 13.59 4.84 18.17
CA GLU A 624 14.68 5.40 19.00
C GLU A 624 14.88 4.63 20.30
N ASN A 625 13.80 4.19 20.95
CA ASN A 625 13.88 3.35 22.14
C ASN A 625 14.52 1.99 21.80
N MET A 626 14.13 1.36 20.70
CA MET A 626 14.74 0.13 20.21
C MET A 626 16.25 0.28 19.96
N ARG A 627 16.67 1.41 19.37
CA ARG A 627 18.09 1.71 19.15
C ARG A 627 18.85 1.86 20.47
N LYS A 628 18.24 2.45 21.50
CA LYS A 628 18.84 2.57 22.84
C LYS A 628 19.04 1.20 23.51
N ASP A 629 18.14 0.26 23.27
CA ASP A 629 18.26 -1.12 23.75
C ASP A 629 19.43 -1.89 23.08
N GLY A 630 19.92 -1.39 21.94
CA GLY A 630 21.14 -1.87 21.28
C GLY A 630 21.02 -3.19 20.53
N GLN A 631 19.85 -3.84 20.55
CA GLN A 631 19.63 -5.13 19.88
C GLN A 631 19.38 -4.97 18.37
N LEU A 632 18.62 -3.95 17.97
CA LEU A 632 18.19 -3.69 16.60
C LEU A 632 18.18 -2.19 16.32
N LEU A 633 18.42 -1.78 15.07
CA LEU A 633 18.40 -0.38 14.66
C LEU A 633 17.07 0.06 14.04
N TYR A 634 16.38 -0.88 13.40
CA TYR A 634 15.10 -0.65 12.73
C TYR A 634 14.40 -1.98 12.43
N VAL A 635 13.08 -2.00 12.43
CA VAL A 635 12.29 -3.21 12.12
C VAL A 635 11.13 -2.93 11.17
N GLY A 636 10.73 -3.96 10.43
CA GLY A 636 9.49 -3.98 9.66
C GLY A 636 8.28 -4.44 10.48
N ALA A 637 7.24 -4.90 9.79
CA ALA A 637 6.06 -5.48 10.42
C ALA A 637 6.41 -6.74 11.23
N ALA A 638 5.76 -6.91 12.39
CA ALA A 638 5.95 -8.08 13.25
C ALA A 638 5.41 -9.36 12.59
N ILE A 639 6.09 -10.48 12.81
CA ILE A 639 5.67 -11.80 12.34
C ILE A 639 4.68 -12.41 13.33
N ALA A 640 3.54 -12.89 12.80
CA ALA A 640 2.52 -13.51 13.62
C ALA A 640 3.00 -14.86 14.17
N ARG A 641 3.00 -14.99 15.51
CA ARG A 641 3.28 -16.25 16.20
C ARG A 641 2.16 -17.28 15.98
N GLU A 642 0.91 -16.86 15.93
CA GLU A 642 -0.25 -17.73 15.73
C GLU A 642 -0.77 -17.65 14.30
N ARG A 643 -1.35 -18.76 13.81
CA ARG A 643 -2.07 -18.77 12.54
C ARG A 643 -3.28 -17.84 12.64
N PRO A 644 -3.46 -16.86 11.72
CA PRO A 644 -4.65 -16.01 11.73
C PRO A 644 -5.91 -16.86 11.58
N LYS A 645 -6.91 -16.59 12.41
CA LYS A 645 -8.15 -17.36 12.52
C LYS A 645 -9.23 -16.85 11.58
N SER A 646 -9.06 -15.65 11.01
CA SER A 646 -10.02 -15.00 10.11
C SER A 646 -9.34 -14.17 9.02
N LEU A 647 -10.09 -13.90 7.94
CA LEU A 647 -9.65 -13.02 6.84
C LEU A 647 -9.40 -11.59 7.33
N SER A 648 -10.20 -11.11 8.29
CA SER A 648 -10.01 -9.81 8.91
C SER A 648 -8.73 -9.75 9.74
N GLU A 649 -8.35 -10.82 10.44
CA GLU A 649 -7.05 -10.90 11.13
C GLU A 649 -5.87 -10.93 10.16
N LEU A 650 -6.01 -11.63 9.03
CA LEU A 650 -5.01 -11.69 7.97
C LEU A 650 -4.84 -10.29 7.32
N MET A 651 -5.94 -9.64 6.96
CA MET A 651 -5.98 -8.28 6.41
C MET A 651 -5.52 -7.21 7.41
N MET A 652 -5.82 -7.35 8.70
CA MET A 652 -5.34 -6.43 9.74
C MET A 652 -3.85 -6.62 10.06
N GLY A 653 -3.31 -7.83 9.89
CA GLY A 653 -1.87 -8.09 9.94
C GLY A 653 -1.09 -7.36 8.84
N TYR A 654 -1.65 -7.29 7.63
CA TYR A 654 -1.08 -6.52 6.51
C TYR A 654 -1.42 -5.03 6.55
N GLY A 655 -2.60 -4.65 7.06
CA GLY A 655 -3.07 -3.27 7.20
C GLY A 655 -2.44 -2.48 8.35
N ARG A 656 -1.74 -3.16 9.28
CA ARG A 656 -0.89 -2.53 10.31
C ARG A 656 0.52 -2.18 9.82
N THR A 657 0.73 -2.07 8.51
CA THR A 657 1.87 -1.35 7.93
C THR A 657 1.89 0.16 8.26
N LYS A 658 0.90 0.68 9.00
CA LYS A 658 0.87 2.03 9.56
C LYS A 658 1.12 2.16 11.06
N ALA A 659 1.37 1.08 11.80
CA ALA A 659 1.67 1.20 13.23
C ALA A 659 2.74 0.19 13.63
N VAL A 660 3.93 0.69 13.96
CA VAL A 660 4.77 0.02 14.96
C VAL A 660 3.92 -0.02 16.23
N GLN A 661 3.38 -1.19 16.54
CA GLN A 661 2.92 -1.50 17.89
C GLN A 661 3.89 -2.55 18.41
N VAL A 662 4.86 -2.10 19.18
CA VAL A 662 5.64 -2.98 20.05
C VAL A 662 4.68 -3.48 21.11
N HIS A 663 4.06 -4.65 20.88
CA HIS A 663 3.52 -5.42 21.99
C HIS A 663 4.73 -6.01 22.74
N HIS A 664 5.02 -5.45 23.91
CA HIS A 664 5.78 -6.17 24.93
C HIS A 664 5.00 -7.45 25.26
N ALA A 665 5.33 -8.55 24.59
CA ALA A 665 5.11 -9.86 25.16
C ALA A 665 6.19 -10.03 26.22
N GLU A 666 5.78 -9.98 27.49
CA GLU A 666 6.58 -10.40 28.63
C GLU A 666 7.17 -11.79 28.31
N GLN A 667 8.45 -11.82 27.95
CA GLN A 667 9.23 -13.05 28.03
C GLN A 667 9.38 -13.34 29.52
N ALA A 668 8.54 -14.23 30.03
CA ALA A 668 8.69 -14.80 31.36
C ALA A 668 10.05 -15.52 31.41
N LEU A 669 11.03 -14.87 32.01
CA LEU A 669 12.27 -15.50 32.46
C LEU A 669 11.90 -16.64 33.43
N PRO A 670 12.44 -17.85 33.27
CA PRO A 670 12.32 -18.86 34.31
C PRO A 670 13.09 -18.39 35.53
N MET A 671 12.36 -18.08 36.62
CA MET A 671 12.96 -17.88 37.92
C MET A 671 13.69 -19.16 38.35
N ASN A 672 15.01 -19.06 38.44
CA ASN A 672 15.86 -20.05 39.10
C ASN A 672 15.59 -19.99 40.61
N THR A 673 14.63 -20.78 41.09
CA THR A 673 14.47 -21.05 42.52
C THR A 673 15.39 -22.20 42.89
N ASP A 674 16.64 -21.89 43.22
CA ASP A 674 17.47 -22.75 44.05
C ASP A 674 18.44 -21.90 44.86
N THR A 675 18.01 -21.56 46.07
CA THR A 675 18.92 -21.28 47.17
C THR A 675 18.25 -21.76 48.45
N PRO A 676 18.83 -22.74 49.17
CA PRO A 676 18.27 -23.23 50.42
C PRO A 676 18.52 -22.22 51.54
N ARG A 677 17.51 -22.09 52.42
CA ARG A 677 17.58 -21.31 53.65
C ARG A 677 18.66 -21.87 54.57
N THR A 678 19.63 -21.03 54.92
CA THR A 678 20.21 -20.89 56.27
C THR A 678 20.60 -19.44 56.47
#